data_AF-A0A7C3WCP9-F1
#
_entry.id   AF-A0A7C3WCP9-F1
#
_cell.length_a   1.000
_cell.length_b   1.000
_cell.length_c   1.000
_cell.angle_alpha   90.00
_cell.angle_beta   90.00
_cell.angle_gamma   90.00
#
_symmetry.space_group_name_H-M   'P 1'
#
loop_
_entity.id
_entity.type
_entity.pdbx_description
1 polymer ?
#
loop_
_entity_poly.entity_id
_entity_poly.type
_entity_poly.pdbx_seq_one_letter_code
_entity_poly.pdbx_strand_id
1 'polypeptide(L)'
;SACAALSPQPAVLPPEHGDRAYPPHPSAALPARNPPLYAPASGREMLLFASDRAGNGDIFVAEPGKAPVNLTNHPAGDWDATWSPTCRDSAATCRIAFTSHRSGDSEIWVMDQYGANLINVTQHPAWDYWPTWSPDGTRIAFISERDGDPELFVQALDGSAAIQLTFNAESDRLPAWSPDGTRIAFAAVRGDAEEIHIINPDGSNEQALTQWPLRASAPAWSPDGRQIAFVGWADENRLGIYLLEVGTRHPWLVWQGDSWIGSLSWSPGISGIDGSWLLFTSWQDGNHEVYALSPDGSSAPVRITQNPAWDDFPDLRYGTTLHPDNWLRDTAAPMTAEAGRLPITPNDEFAYGFNIADLSKAYLIRDLNLRWAKGYVNWETVEPRRGKYRWTDPDNTVAAFESQGLRILLRVHGTPAWARPPGTFLSYPPDNMEDFGRFMEELARRYRGQVAAYEIWNEPNLNYEWGYLDPDPERYTQMLQTAFRAVKAVDPQALVISGGLATTGQGSPTAMGDLEFLDRMYAAGARGYFDALGSHPYPFGNPPDYQDVWGLSLERVAEQHQVMLAHGDLATPVWITELGWVLHTSWNLVEHEASGVSELEQAGYLTRAYEKIRTEWPWVRGLFIFNLDFSVVPWYTASEPMRWYAVLNPDRTPRPAYIGIRSQMMNTLGE
;
A
#
# COMPACT_ATOMS: atom_id res chain seq x y z
N SER A 1 -18.29 -6.35 46.39
CA SER A 1 -17.93 -7.52 47.21
C SER A 1 -18.30 -8.80 46.48
N ALA A 2 -17.30 -9.65 46.29
CA ALA A 2 -17.33 -11.10 45.99
C ALA A 2 -18.08 -11.60 44.72
N CYS A 3 -17.25 -12.04 43.76
CA CYS A 3 -17.29 -13.26 42.94
C CYS A 3 -18.62 -13.99 42.66
N ALA A 4 -18.86 -14.25 41.37
CA ALA A 4 -19.15 -15.61 40.88
C ALA A 4 -18.71 -15.76 39.42
N ALA A 5 -17.75 -16.65 39.19
CA ALA A 5 -17.42 -17.19 37.88
C ALA A 5 -18.61 -18.02 37.37
N LEU A 6 -18.96 -17.85 36.10
CA LEU A 6 -19.75 -18.83 35.35
C LEU A 6 -18.89 -19.28 34.18
N SER A 7 -18.30 -20.47 34.33
CA SER A 7 -17.78 -21.25 33.22
C SER A 7 -18.91 -21.50 32.22
N PRO A 8 -18.71 -21.27 30.91
CA PRO A 8 -19.67 -21.74 29.92
C PRO A 8 -19.56 -23.27 29.84
N GLN A 9 -20.69 -23.97 30.05
CA GLN A 9 -20.82 -25.37 29.66
C GLN A 9 -20.68 -25.48 28.14
N PRO A 10 -20.09 -26.58 27.63
CA PRO A 10 -19.97 -26.78 26.20
C PRO A 10 -21.37 -26.91 25.59
N ALA A 11 -21.65 -26.09 24.58
CA ALA A 11 -22.81 -26.29 23.74
C ALA A 11 -22.69 -27.67 23.08
N VAL A 12 -23.69 -28.52 23.29
CA VAL A 12 -23.83 -29.79 22.59
C VAL A 12 -23.99 -29.46 21.10
N LEU A 13 -22.96 -29.77 20.32
CA LEU A 13 -23.01 -29.70 18.86
C LEU A 13 -24.17 -30.57 18.35
N PRO A 14 -24.99 -30.08 17.40
CA PRO A 14 -25.93 -30.96 16.70
C PRO A 14 -25.14 -32.04 15.95
N PRO A 15 -25.72 -33.24 15.77
CA PRO A 15 -25.02 -34.37 15.18
C PRO A 15 -24.53 -34.04 13.77
N GLU A 16 -23.29 -34.43 13.49
CA GLU A 16 -22.66 -34.37 12.17
C GLU A 16 -23.63 -34.87 11.09
N HIS A 17 -24.09 -33.94 10.26
CA HIS A 17 -24.63 -34.30 8.96
C HIS A 17 -23.43 -34.65 8.08
N GLY A 18 -23.25 -35.97 7.90
CA GLY A 18 -22.13 -36.55 7.19
C GLY A 18 -21.89 -36.03 5.78
N ASP A 19 -20.62 -36.16 5.37
CA ASP A 19 -20.10 -36.21 4.01
C ASP A 19 -21.05 -35.69 2.92
N ARG A 20 -21.18 -34.37 2.84
CA ARG A 20 -21.51 -33.74 1.56
C ARG A 20 -20.20 -33.54 0.80
N ALA A 21 -19.91 -34.51 -0.06
CA ALA A 21 -18.99 -34.32 -1.16
C ALA A 21 -19.35 -33.02 -1.88
N TYR A 22 -18.43 -32.06 -1.88
CA TYR A 22 -18.52 -30.87 -2.71
C TYR A 22 -18.71 -31.32 -4.17
N PRO A 23 -19.69 -30.79 -4.92
CA PRO A 23 -19.74 -31.04 -6.35
C PRO A 23 -18.42 -30.49 -6.94
N PRO A 24 -17.78 -31.21 -7.87
CA PRO A 24 -16.61 -30.66 -8.55
C PRO A 24 -17.00 -29.33 -9.17
N HIS A 25 -16.23 -28.28 -8.88
CA HIS A 25 -16.35 -27.00 -9.57
C HIS A 25 -16.40 -27.28 -11.07
N PRO A 26 -17.33 -26.65 -11.82
CA PRO A 26 -17.32 -26.77 -13.26
C PRO A 26 -15.94 -26.31 -13.72
N SER A 27 -15.20 -27.22 -14.36
CA SER A 27 -13.98 -26.89 -15.09
C SER A 27 -14.31 -25.71 -15.98
N ALA A 28 -13.88 -24.52 -15.57
CA ALA A 28 -13.83 -23.38 -16.45
C ALA A 28 -12.94 -23.83 -17.61
N ALA A 29 -13.53 -23.97 -18.79
CA ALA A 29 -12.76 -24.24 -19.98
C ALA A 29 -11.71 -23.13 -20.07
N LEU A 30 -10.43 -23.51 -20.03
CA LEU A 30 -9.31 -22.61 -20.25
C LEU A 30 -9.62 -21.79 -21.51
N PRO A 31 -9.47 -20.46 -21.49
CA PRO A 31 -9.63 -19.66 -22.70
C PRO A 31 -8.71 -20.22 -23.80
N ALA A 32 -9.15 -20.03 -25.05
CA ALA A 32 -8.46 -20.56 -26.21
C ALA A 32 -6.97 -20.21 -26.14
N ARG A 33 -6.10 -21.23 -26.30
CA ARG A 33 -4.65 -21.10 -26.32
C ARG A 33 -4.27 -19.85 -27.12
N ASN A 34 -3.52 -18.94 -26.51
CA ASN A 34 -2.79 -17.94 -27.27
C ASN A 34 -2.10 -18.68 -28.43
N PRO A 35 -2.16 -18.15 -29.68
CA PRO A 35 -1.42 -18.75 -30.79
C PRO A 35 0.01 -18.97 -30.30
N PRO A 36 0.68 -20.09 -30.66
CA PRO A 36 2.01 -20.37 -30.14
C PRO A 36 2.85 -19.12 -30.37
N LEU A 37 3.19 -18.45 -29.27
CA LEU A 37 4.27 -17.48 -29.23
C LEU A 37 5.39 -18.18 -29.97
N TYR A 38 5.73 -17.64 -31.13
CA TYR A 38 6.68 -18.21 -32.08
C TYR A 38 7.79 -18.87 -31.28
N ALA A 39 8.09 -20.16 -31.56
CA ALA A 39 9.24 -20.84 -30.96
C ALA A 39 10.40 -19.84 -30.94
N PRO A 40 10.87 -19.37 -29.78
CA PRO A 40 11.85 -18.31 -29.77
C PRO A 40 13.07 -18.90 -30.46
N ALA A 41 13.39 -18.40 -31.65
CA ALA A 41 14.72 -18.55 -32.18
C ALA A 41 15.64 -18.06 -31.06
N SER A 42 16.50 -18.93 -30.55
CA SER A 42 17.60 -18.53 -29.68
C SER A 42 18.31 -17.33 -30.34
N GLY A 43 18.32 -16.17 -29.67
CA GLY A 43 19.00 -14.96 -30.16
C GLY A 43 18.14 -13.71 -30.42
N ARG A 44 16.90 -13.61 -29.91
CA ARG A 44 16.13 -12.34 -29.91
C ARG A 44 15.99 -11.75 -28.51
N GLU A 45 16.07 -10.43 -28.40
CA GLU A 45 15.76 -9.67 -27.18
C GLU A 45 14.33 -9.94 -26.72
N MET A 46 14.16 -10.43 -25.49
CA MET A 46 12.86 -10.67 -24.87
C MET A 46 12.90 -10.10 -23.46
N LEU A 47 12.12 -9.04 -23.23
CA LEU A 47 11.95 -8.42 -21.93
C LEU A 47 10.72 -9.01 -21.25
N LEU A 48 10.88 -9.48 -20.03
CA LEU A 48 9.81 -9.86 -19.11
C LEU A 48 9.61 -8.72 -18.13
N PHE A 49 8.36 -8.42 -17.78
CA PHE A 49 8.01 -7.45 -16.75
C PHE A 49 6.57 -7.68 -16.30
N ALA A 50 6.24 -7.24 -15.10
CA ALA A 50 4.87 -7.16 -14.62
C ALA A 50 4.25 -5.80 -14.99
N SER A 51 2.97 -5.77 -15.33
CA SER A 51 2.29 -4.53 -15.70
C SER A 51 0.82 -4.51 -15.35
N ASP A 52 0.31 -3.36 -14.93
CA ASP A 52 -1.13 -3.15 -14.68
C ASP A 52 -1.96 -2.81 -15.93
N ARG A 53 -1.35 -2.83 -17.12
CA ARG A 53 -2.00 -2.40 -18.38
C ARG A 53 -3.26 -3.17 -18.77
N ALA A 54 -3.51 -4.33 -18.16
CA ALA A 54 -4.73 -5.13 -18.35
C ALA A 54 -5.85 -4.78 -17.34
N GLY A 55 -5.60 -3.88 -16.39
CA GLY A 55 -6.51 -3.50 -15.30
C GLY A 55 -6.14 -4.08 -13.94
N ASN A 56 -5.19 -5.02 -13.91
CA ASN A 56 -4.56 -5.61 -12.74
C ASN A 56 -3.12 -6.01 -13.11
N GLY A 57 -2.29 -6.34 -12.11
CA GLY A 57 -0.95 -6.86 -12.34
C GLY A 57 -0.98 -8.15 -13.15
N ASP A 58 -0.29 -8.17 -14.28
CA ASP A 58 -0.15 -9.32 -15.16
C ASP A 58 1.29 -9.42 -15.66
N ILE A 59 1.72 -10.62 -16.06
CA ILE A 59 3.07 -10.86 -16.57
C ILE A 59 3.12 -10.71 -18.09
N PHE A 60 3.95 -9.80 -18.57
CA PHE A 60 4.12 -9.51 -19.99
C PHE A 60 5.49 -9.89 -20.49
N VAL A 61 5.53 -10.31 -21.76
CA VAL A 61 6.76 -10.43 -22.53
C VAL A 61 6.70 -9.50 -23.73
N ALA A 62 7.77 -8.74 -23.95
CA ALA A 62 7.92 -7.85 -25.09
C ALA A 62 9.17 -8.17 -25.91
N GLU A 63 9.09 -7.85 -27.20
CA GLU A 63 10.21 -7.80 -28.13
C GLU A 63 10.30 -6.38 -28.71
N PRO A 64 11.51 -5.91 -29.12
CA PRO A 64 11.64 -4.60 -29.73
C PRO A 64 10.72 -4.42 -30.95
N GLY A 65 10.01 -3.30 -31.00
CA GLY A 65 9.11 -2.95 -32.10
C GLY A 65 7.82 -3.78 -32.19
N LYS A 66 7.48 -4.57 -31.16
CA LYS A 66 6.22 -5.32 -31.09
C LYS A 66 5.41 -4.92 -29.86
N ALA A 67 4.10 -5.09 -29.94
CA ALA A 67 3.24 -4.99 -28.78
C ALA A 67 3.57 -6.10 -27.77
N PRO A 68 3.62 -5.79 -26.46
CA PRO A 68 3.82 -6.81 -25.43
C PRO A 68 2.69 -7.84 -25.41
N VAL A 69 3.02 -9.09 -25.08
CA VAL A 69 2.08 -10.21 -24.98
C VAL A 69 1.84 -10.52 -23.51
N ASN A 70 0.57 -10.52 -23.10
CA ASN A 70 0.16 -10.95 -21.76
C ASN A 70 0.24 -12.48 -21.65
N LEU A 71 0.98 -12.99 -20.67
CA LEU A 71 1.16 -14.42 -20.43
C LEU A 71 0.17 -15.00 -19.43
N THR A 72 -0.34 -14.20 -18.49
CA THR A 72 -1.14 -14.69 -17.36
C THR A 72 -2.63 -14.40 -17.52
N ASN A 73 -2.99 -13.14 -17.77
CA ASN A 73 -4.36 -12.67 -18.00
C ASN A 73 -5.37 -13.27 -17.01
N HIS A 74 -5.06 -13.15 -15.72
CA HIS A 74 -5.90 -13.63 -14.62
C HIS A 74 -6.46 -12.42 -13.84
N PRO A 75 -7.67 -12.45 -13.25
CA PRO A 75 -8.21 -11.28 -12.54
C PRO A 75 -7.48 -10.90 -11.24
N ALA A 76 -6.83 -11.86 -10.59
CA ALA A 76 -5.96 -11.62 -9.44
C ALA A 76 -4.57 -11.19 -9.92
N GLY A 77 -3.88 -10.35 -9.16
CA GLY A 77 -2.58 -9.81 -9.54
C GLY A 77 -1.48 -10.87 -9.65
N ASP A 78 -0.63 -10.70 -10.68
CA ASP A 78 0.63 -11.42 -10.90
C ASP A 78 1.78 -10.39 -11.01
N TRP A 79 2.83 -10.56 -10.19
CA TRP A 79 3.94 -9.61 -10.04
C TRP A 79 5.30 -10.31 -9.92
N ASP A 80 6.38 -9.54 -9.74
CA ASP A 80 7.73 -10.03 -9.41
C ASP A 80 8.30 -11.10 -10.36
N ALA A 81 8.03 -10.99 -11.66
CA ALA A 81 8.41 -12.03 -12.60
C ALA A 81 9.92 -12.07 -12.92
N THR A 82 10.49 -13.27 -12.97
CA THR A 82 11.90 -13.49 -13.35
C THR A 82 12.09 -14.73 -14.21
N TRP A 83 13.01 -14.64 -15.17
CA TRP A 83 13.45 -15.77 -16.00
C TRP A 83 14.32 -16.75 -15.21
N SER A 84 14.10 -18.04 -15.43
CA SER A 84 15.06 -19.04 -14.98
C SER A 84 16.41 -18.88 -15.70
N PRO A 85 17.56 -18.90 -15.00
CA PRO A 85 18.89 -18.86 -15.61
C PRO A 85 19.15 -20.00 -16.63
N THR A 86 18.41 -21.11 -16.50
CA THR A 86 18.44 -22.24 -17.43
C THR A 86 17.95 -21.90 -18.84
N CYS A 87 17.24 -20.77 -19.02
CA CYS A 87 16.78 -20.27 -20.32
C CYS A 87 17.91 -19.97 -21.32
N ARG A 88 19.18 -19.89 -20.86
CA ARG A 88 20.36 -19.82 -21.72
C ARG A 88 20.54 -21.09 -22.58
N ASP A 89 20.09 -22.24 -22.10
CA ASP A 89 20.17 -23.50 -22.83
C ASP A 89 18.97 -23.65 -23.77
N SER A 90 19.25 -23.64 -25.08
CA SER A 90 18.23 -23.84 -26.12
C SER A 90 17.53 -25.21 -26.08
N ALA A 91 18.09 -26.20 -25.37
CA ALA A 91 17.48 -27.52 -25.18
C ALA A 91 16.57 -27.60 -23.94
N ALA A 92 16.64 -26.62 -23.04
CA ALA A 92 15.82 -26.58 -21.82
C ALA A 92 14.46 -25.91 -22.07
N THR A 93 13.42 -26.39 -21.40
CA THR A 93 12.17 -25.64 -21.30
C THR A 93 12.41 -24.42 -20.42
N CYS A 94 12.45 -23.24 -21.04
CA CYS A 94 12.59 -21.98 -20.32
C CYS A 94 11.34 -21.72 -19.45
N ARG A 95 11.57 -21.33 -18.19
CA ARG A 95 10.54 -21.12 -17.17
C ARG A 95 10.62 -19.72 -16.59
N ILE A 96 9.50 -19.28 -16.05
CA ILE A 96 9.30 -18.00 -15.38
C ILE A 96 8.77 -18.29 -13.98
N ALA A 97 9.35 -17.65 -12.96
CA ALA A 97 8.76 -17.59 -11.61
C ALA A 97 8.16 -16.20 -11.39
N PHE A 98 7.07 -16.12 -10.63
CA PHE A 98 6.35 -14.88 -10.37
C PHE A 98 5.50 -15.02 -9.10
N THR A 99 5.17 -13.91 -8.47
CA THR A 99 4.22 -13.83 -7.35
C THR A 99 2.80 -13.79 -7.89
N SER A 100 1.87 -14.55 -7.32
CA SER A 100 0.47 -14.57 -7.74
C SER A 100 -0.52 -14.63 -6.58
N HIS A 101 -1.62 -13.92 -6.76
CA HIS A 101 -2.71 -13.78 -5.80
C HIS A 101 -3.87 -14.75 -6.10
N ARG A 102 -3.71 -15.62 -7.10
CA ARG A 102 -4.80 -16.43 -7.66
C ARG A 102 -5.38 -17.49 -6.71
N SER A 103 -4.68 -17.81 -5.62
CA SER A 103 -5.14 -18.72 -4.57
C SER A 103 -5.88 -18.02 -3.42
N GLY A 104 -5.97 -16.68 -3.42
CA GLY A 104 -6.56 -15.87 -2.35
C GLY A 104 -5.55 -15.36 -1.31
N ASP A 105 -4.33 -15.88 -1.38
CA ASP A 105 -3.10 -15.43 -0.75
C ASP A 105 -2.01 -15.23 -1.81
N SER A 106 -0.89 -14.61 -1.40
CA SER A 106 0.27 -14.41 -2.27
C SER A 106 1.16 -15.65 -2.23
N GLU A 107 1.36 -16.26 -3.40
CA GLU A 107 2.17 -17.47 -3.56
C GLU A 107 3.14 -17.34 -4.73
N ILE A 108 4.21 -18.12 -4.73
CA ILE A 108 5.16 -18.22 -5.83
C ILE A 108 4.69 -19.27 -6.84
N TRP A 109 4.42 -18.81 -8.06
CA TRP A 109 4.04 -19.65 -9.17
C TRP A 109 5.14 -19.75 -10.22
N VAL A 110 5.17 -20.88 -10.92
CA VAL A 110 6.08 -21.11 -12.04
C VAL A 110 5.27 -21.49 -13.27
N MET A 111 5.64 -20.96 -14.43
CA MET A 111 5.10 -21.32 -15.73
C MET A 111 6.22 -21.53 -16.75
N ASP A 112 5.88 -22.11 -17.90
CA ASP A 112 6.76 -22.05 -19.07
C ASP A 112 6.73 -20.65 -19.72
N GLN A 113 7.68 -20.40 -20.62
CA GLN A 113 7.82 -19.14 -21.36
C GLN A 113 6.59 -18.76 -22.24
N TYR A 114 5.57 -19.62 -22.34
CA TYR A 114 4.38 -19.41 -23.13
C TYR A 114 3.13 -19.14 -22.28
N GLY A 115 3.28 -19.04 -20.95
CA GLY A 115 2.16 -18.87 -20.02
C GLY A 115 1.43 -20.17 -19.68
N ALA A 116 1.99 -21.34 -20.02
CA ALA A 116 1.38 -22.63 -19.76
C ALA A 116 2.12 -23.40 -18.64
N ASN A 117 1.60 -24.58 -18.29
CA ASN A 117 2.18 -25.49 -17.30
C ASN A 117 2.43 -24.83 -15.93
N LEU A 118 1.43 -24.10 -15.45
CA LEU A 118 1.43 -23.43 -14.14
C LEU A 118 1.60 -24.44 -12.99
N ILE A 119 2.50 -24.12 -12.08
CA ILE A 119 2.78 -24.88 -10.85
C ILE A 119 2.79 -23.89 -9.69
N ASN A 120 1.99 -24.16 -8.65
CA ASN A 120 2.10 -23.43 -7.39
C ASN A 120 3.24 -24.03 -6.54
N VAL A 121 4.31 -23.28 -6.36
CA VAL A 121 5.54 -23.75 -5.70
C VAL A 121 5.39 -23.68 -4.18
N THR A 122 4.92 -22.54 -3.69
CA THR A 122 4.63 -22.32 -2.27
C THR A 122 3.14 -22.59 -2.02
N GLN A 123 2.82 -23.14 -0.85
CA GLN A 123 1.45 -23.52 -0.47
C GLN A 123 1.28 -23.27 1.03
N HIS A 124 1.19 -21.99 1.40
CA HIS A 124 1.10 -21.54 2.77
C HIS A 124 0.21 -20.30 2.88
N PRO A 125 -0.66 -20.19 3.92
CA PRO A 125 -1.51 -19.01 4.13
C PRO A 125 -0.78 -17.66 4.25
N ALA A 126 0.52 -17.68 4.51
CA ALA A 126 1.32 -16.47 4.65
C ALA A 126 1.72 -15.97 3.28
N TRP A 127 2.00 -14.67 3.20
CA TRP A 127 2.32 -14.06 1.92
C TRP A 127 3.75 -14.39 1.52
N ASP A 128 3.88 -15.02 0.36
CA ASP A 128 5.14 -15.36 -0.29
C ASP A 128 5.31 -14.51 -1.56
N TYR A 129 6.42 -13.79 -1.68
CA TYR A 129 6.68 -12.82 -2.76
C TYR A 129 8.17 -12.63 -3.08
N TRP A 130 8.48 -11.87 -4.15
CA TRP A 130 9.84 -11.63 -4.68
C TRP A 130 10.68 -12.90 -4.94
N PRO A 131 10.27 -13.79 -5.87
CA PRO A 131 11.03 -14.99 -6.18
C PRO A 131 12.32 -14.70 -6.96
N THR A 132 13.39 -15.42 -6.65
CA THR A 132 14.62 -15.51 -7.47
C THR A 132 15.05 -16.96 -7.65
N TRP A 133 15.55 -17.28 -8.84
CA TRP A 133 16.00 -18.64 -9.17
C TRP A 133 17.39 -18.96 -8.64
N SER A 134 17.61 -20.20 -8.22
CA SER A 134 18.97 -20.75 -8.18
C SER A 134 19.54 -20.90 -9.59
N PRO A 135 20.86 -20.80 -9.81
CA PRO A 135 21.46 -20.84 -11.15
C PRO A 135 21.24 -22.14 -11.92
N ASP A 136 21.06 -23.25 -11.21
CA ASP A 136 20.74 -24.56 -11.79
C ASP A 136 19.23 -24.72 -12.10
N GLY A 137 18.40 -23.75 -11.72
CA GLY A 137 16.96 -23.75 -11.92
C GLY A 137 16.19 -24.79 -11.09
N THR A 138 16.79 -25.34 -10.03
CA THR A 138 16.12 -26.39 -9.22
C THR A 138 15.41 -25.84 -7.99
N ARG A 139 15.76 -24.63 -7.54
CA ARG A 139 15.23 -23.98 -6.34
C ARG A 139 14.84 -22.53 -6.61
N ILE A 140 13.96 -22.02 -5.75
CA ILE A 140 13.57 -20.61 -5.67
C ILE A 140 13.92 -20.11 -4.26
N ALA A 141 14.56 -18.94 -4.17
CA ALA A 141 14.54 -18.15 -2.95
C ALA A 141 13.43 -17.10 -3.04
N PHE A 142 12.79 -16.79 -1.92
CA PHE A 142 11.65 -15.88 -1.85
C PHE A 142 11.51 -15.32 -0.44
N ILE A 143 10.69 -14.29 -0.27
CA ILE A 143 10.33 -13.74 1.05
C ILE A 143 9.00 -14.33 1.49
N SER A 144 8.87 -14.65 2.77
CA SER A 144 7.65 -15.20 3.38
C SER A 144 7.38 -14.49 4.71
N GLU A 145 6.11 -14.17 5.00
CA GLU A 145 5.70 -13.61 6.30
C GLU A 145 5.29 -14.67 7.34
N ARG A 146 5.65 -15.94 7.12
CA ARG A 146 5.10 -17.09 7.86
C ARG A 146 5.40 -17.11 9.36
N ASP A 147 6.42 -16.42 9.82
CA ASP A 147 6.83 -16.36 11.24
C ASP A 147 6.50 -15.02 11.91
N GLY A 148 5.87 -14.11 11.19
CA GLY A 148 5.34 -12.85 11.71
C GLY A 148 5.95 -11.62 11.06
N ASP A 149 7.11 -11.76 10.42
CA ASP A 149 7.83 -10.72 9.70
C ASP A 149 8.40 -11.24 8.36
N PRO A 150 8.74 -10.35 7.40
CA PRO A 150 9.26 -10.78 6.10
C PRO A 150 10.66 -11.40 6.24
N GLU A 151 10.77 -12.70 5.97
CA GLU A 151 12.00 -13.47 6.14
C GLU A 151 12.39 -14.22 4.86
N LEU A 152 13.67 -14.55 4.69
CA LEU A 152 14.20 -15.22 3.50
C LEU A 152 14.04 -16.74 3.60
N PHE A 153 13.48 -17.33 2.53
CA PHE A 153 13.30 -18.77 2.42
C PHE A 153 13.78 -19.32 1.08
N VAL A 154 14.05 -20.62 1.07
CA VAL A 154 14.38 -21.37 -0.15
C VAL A 154 13.52 -22.63 -0.23
N GLN A 155 12.98 -22.91 -1.41
CA GLN A 155 12.23 -24.13 -1.68
C GLN A 155 12.64 -24.75 -3.02
N ALA A 156 12.70 -26.09 -3.08
CA ALA A 156 12.93 -26.78 -4.34
C ALA A 156 11.62 -27.02 -5.09
N LEU A 157 11.72 -27.08 -6.42
CA LEU A 157 10.56 -27.27 -7.29
C LEU A 157 9.97 -28.69 -7.27
N ASP A 158 10.60 -29.61 -6.54
CA ASP A 158 10.10 -30.97 -6.34
C ASP A 158 8.98 -31.06 -5.28
N GLY A 159 8.60 -29.93 -4.68
CA GLY A 159 7.57 -29.84 -3.63
C GLY A 159 8.10 -30.16 -2.23
N SER A 160 9.41 -30.25 -2.03
CA SER A 160 10.01 -30.30 -0.70
C SER A 160 9.66 -29.04 0.12
N ALA A 161 9.66 -29.19 1.44
CA ALA A 161 9.32 -28.09 2.34
C ALA A 161 10.32 -26.94 2.23
N ALA A 162 9.81 -25.70 2.33
CA ALA A 162 10.63 -24.51 2.32
C ALA A 162 11.51 -24.41 3.58
N ILE A 163 12.77 -24.02 3.40
CA ILE A 163 13.79 -23.85 4.44
C ILE A 163 13.95 -22.36 4.72
N GLN A 164 13.87 -21.99 6.00
CA GLN A 164 14.16 -20.63 6.48
C GLN A 164 15.65 -20.37 6.53
N LEU A 165 16.09 -19.22 6.01
CA LEU A 165 17.49 -18.83 6.00
C LEU A 165 17.83 -17.76 7.03
N THR A 166 16.91 -16.85 7.33
CA THR A 166 17.07 -15.72 8.24
C THR A 166 16.07 -15.81 9.40
N PHE A 167 16.48 -15.37 10.61
CA PHE A 167 15.75 -15.61 11.86
C PHE A 167 15.88 -14.41 12.81
N ASN A 168 15.19 -13.33 12.48
CA ASN A 168 15.26 -12.06 13.17
C ASN A 168 13.85 -11.48 13.38
N ALA A 169 13.76 -10.19 13.71
CA ALA A 169 12.49 -9.50 13.95
C ALA A 169 12.40 -8.22 13.10
N GLU A 170 13.32 -8.07 12.15
CA GLU A 170 13.39 -6.96 11.20
C GLU A 170 13.13 -7.52 9.79
N SER A 171 12.78 -6.65 8.84
CA SER A 171 12.37 -7.11 7.51
C SER A 171 13.55 -7.46 6.59
N ASP A 172 13.47 -8.61 5.93
CA ASP A 172 14.34 -9.04 4.84
C ASP A 172 13.55 -9.07 3.51
N ARG A 173 14.14 -8.56 2.43
CA ARG A 173 13.44 -8.21 1.18
C ARG A 173 14.27 -8.45 -0.08
N LEU A 174 13.58 -8.58 -1.22
CA LEU A 174 14.16 -8.53 -2.57
C LEU A 174 15.41 -9.41 -2.76
N PRO A 175 15.32 -10.74 -2.58
CA PRO A 175 16.46 -11.63 -2.72
C PRO A 175 16.94 -11.73 -4.18
N ALA A 176 18.25 -11.88 -4.36
CA ALA A 176 18.91 -12.11 -5.64
C ALA A 176 19.99 -13.18 -5.49
N TRP A 177 19.84 -14.30 -6.21
CA TRP A 177 20.81 -15.40 -6.15
C TRP A 177 22.08 -15.06 -6.94
N SER A 178 23.25 -15.37 -6.39
CA SER A 178 24.52 -15.20 -7.11
C SER A 178 24.62 -16.15 -8.32
N PRO A 179 25.25 -15.75 -9.44
CA PRO A 179 25.35 -16.59 -10.64
C PRO A 179 26.09 -17.92 -10.42
N ASP A 180 26.98 -17.98 -9.43
CA ASP A 180 27.74 -19.19 -9.07
C ASP A 180 26.98 -20.11 -8.08
N GLY A 181 25.84 -19.65 -7.57
CA GLY A 181 24.97 -20.41 -6.70
C GLY A 181 25.41 -20.42 -5.23
N THR A 182 26.51 -19.75 -4.88
CA THR A 182 27.12 -19.85 -3.55
C THR A 182 26.55 -18.87 -2.53
N ARG A 183 25.87 -17.80 -2.97
CA ARG A 183 25.32 -16.74 -2.12
C ARG A 183 23.94 -16.27 -2.60
N ILE A 184 23.20 -15.66 -1.68
CA ILE A 184 21.99 -14.89 -1.96
C ILE A 184 22.22 -13.50 -1.39
N ALA A 185 22.09 -12.47 -2.22
CA ALA A 185 22.05 -11.07 -1.78
C ALA A 185 20.60 -10.69 -1.46
N PHE A 186 20.38 -9.83 -0.47
CA PHE A 186 19.05 -9.36 -0.11
C PHE A 186 19.15 -8.01 0.59
N ALA A 187 18.05 -7.26 0.59
CA ALA A 187 17.92 -6.04 1.37
C ALA A 187 17.45 -6.42 2.79
N ALA A 188 18.18 -5.97 3.80
CA ALA A 188 17.93 -6.31 5.20
C ALA A 188 17.78 -5.03 6.00
N VAL A 189 16.69 -4.89 6.76
CA VAL A 189 16.59 -3.83 7.76
C VAL A 189 17.35 -4.29 8.99
N ARG A 190 18.38 -3.52 9.39
CA ARG A 190 19.15 -3.77 10.62
C ARG A 190 19.35 -2.42 11.33
N GLY A 191 18.85 -2.28 12.55
CA GLY A 191 19.08 -1.07 13.35
C GLY A 191 18.60 0.23 12.67
N ASP A 192 17.39 0.20 12.10
CA ASP A 192 16.71 1.31 11.42
C ASP A 192 17.31 1.77 10.07
N ALA A 193 18.24 0.99 9.50
CA ALA A 193 18.76 1.18 8.16
C ALA A 193 18.53 -0.06 7.30
N GLU A 194 18.10 0.14 6.05
CA GLU A 194 18.04 -0.93 5.05
C GLU A 194 19.41 -1.04 4.37
N GLU A 195 20.00 -2.22 4.38
CA GLU A 195 21.36 -2.51 3.90
C GLU A 195 21.35 -3.73 2.97
N ILE A 196 22.33 -3.84 2.06
CA ILE A 196 22.53 -5.10 1.31
C ILE A 196 23.33 -6.06 2.16
N HIS A 197 22.81 -7.27 2.32
CA HIS A 197 23.47 -8.40 2.96
C HIS A 197 23.66 -9.54 1.97
N ILE A 198 24.58 -10.45 2.28
CA ILE A 198 24.75 -11.73 1.58
C ILE A 198 24.78 -12.90 2.55
N ILE A 199 24.07 -13.97 2.23
CA ILE A 199 24.00 -15.20 3.02
C ILE A 199 24.30 -16.41 2.14
N ASN A 200 24.72 -17.53 2.73
CA ASN A 200 24.81 -18.79 2.00
C ASN A 200 23.40 -19.38 1.82
N PRO A 201 23.12 -20.17 0.75
CA PRO A 201 21.81 -20.82 0.55
C PRO A 201 21.39 -21.84 1.61
N ASP A 202 22.25 -22.13 2.59
CA ASP A 202 21.95 -22.95 3.76
C ASP A 202 21.66 -22.13 5.03
N GLY A 203 21.59 -20.80 4.91
CA GLY A 203 21.33 -19.86 6.00
C GLY A 203 22.58 -19.49 6.81
N SER A 204 23.75 -20.04 6.47
CA SER A 204 24.98 -19.70 7.18
C SER A 204 25.64 -18.44 6.62
N ASN A 205 26.51 -17.83 7.44
CA ASN A 205 27.44 -16.80 7.00
C ASN A 205 26.79 -15.54 6.39
N GLU A 206 25.72 -15.05 7.01
CA GLU A 206 25.17 -13.71 6.73
C GLU A 206 26.22 -12.63 6.97
N GLN A 207 26.35 -11.69 6.04
CA GLN A 207 27.29 -10.59 6.10
C GLN A 207 26.73 -9.32 5.43
N ALA A 208 26.78 -8.20 6.15
CA ALA A 208 26.50 -6.88 5.59
C ALA A 208 27.55 -6.48 4.54
N LEU A 209 27.08 -5.96 3.41
CA LEU A 209 27.88 -5.43 2.31
C LEU A 209 27.86 -3.90 2.23
N THR A 210 26.76 -3.28 2.67
CA THR A 210 26.64 -1.83 2.82
C THR A 210 26.40 -1.47 4.28
N GLN A 211 26.50 -0.19 4.62
CA GLN A 211 26.26 0.32 5.97
C GLN A 211 25.77 1.76 5.91
N TRP A 212 25.05 2.21 6.95
CA TRP A 212 24.71 3.62 7.16
C TRP A 212 25.97 4.52 7.03
N PRO A 213 25.92 5.69 6.36
CA PRO A 213 24.74 6.47 5.96
C PRO A 213 24.15 6.14 4.59
N LEU A 214 24.59 5.08 3.91
CA LEU A 214 24.01 4.65 2.64
C LEU A 214 22.96 3.57 2.90
N ARG A 215 21.69 3.91 2.74
CA ARG A 215 20.62 2.91 2.66
C ARG A 215 20.65 2.24 1.29
N ALA A 216 20.31 0.97 1.23
CA ALA A 216 20.42 0.17 0.02
C ALA A 216 19.36 -0.93 -0.06
N SER A 217 18.78 -1.10 -1.25
CA SER A 217 17.70 -2.05 -1.55
C SER A 217 17.80 -2.58 -2.99
N ALA A 218 16.93 -3.53 -3.36
CA ALA A 218 16.83 -4.10 -4.71
C ALA A 218 18.19 -4.55 -5.29
N PRO A 219 18.92 -5.47 -4.64
CA PRO A 219 20.20 -5.94 -5.14
C PRO A 219 20.05 -6.75 -6.44
N ALA A 220 20.96 -6.56 -7.39
CA ALA A 220 21.07 -7.35 -8.61
C ALA A 220 22.54 -7.73 -8.86
N TRP A 221 22.82 -9.02 -9.02
CA TRP A 221 24.19 -9.50 -9.25
C TRP A 221 24.66 -9.20 -10.66
N SER A 222 25.93 -8.80 -10.80
CA SER A 222 26.59 -8.83 -12.10
C SER A 222 26.66 -10.28 -12.60
N PRO A 223 26.55 -10.53 -13.91
CA PRO A 223 26.53 -11.89 -14.45
C PRO A 223 27.77 -12.74 -14.16
N ASP A 224 28.89 -12.11 -13.79
CA ASP A 224 30.12 -12.78 -13.37
C ASP A 224 30.24 -12.97 -11.85
N GLY A 225 29.27 -12.48 -11.07
CA GLY A 225 29.21 -12.59 -9.61
C GLY A 225 30.20 -11.71 -8.84
N ARG A 226 30.89 -10.77 -9.50
CA ARG A 226 31.89 -9.92 -8.85
C ARG A 226 31.31 -8.65 -8.22
N GLN A 227 30.22 -8.16 -8.79
CA GLN A 227 29.58 -6.92 -8.39
C GLN A 227 28.11 -7.11 -8.05
N ILE A 228 27.57 -6.18 -7.28
CA ILE A 228 26.14 -6.05 -7.01
C ILE A 228 25.73 -4.62 -7.35
N ALA A 229 24.72 -4.49 -8.20
CA ALA A 229 23.98 -3.25 -8.38
C ALA A 229 22.85 -3.17 -7.35
N PHE A 230 22.52 -1.96 -6.90
CA PHE A 230 21.43 -1.75 -5.95
C PHE A 230 20.89 -0.33 -6.04
N VAL A 231 19.65 -0.14 -5.60
CA VAL A 231 19.06 1.18 -5.39
C VAL A 231 19.49 1.68 -4.02
N GLY A 232 20.09 2.86 -3.95
CA GLY A 232 20.58 3.43 -2.71
C GLY A 232 20.22 4.90 -2.53
N TRP A 233 20.22 5.36 -1.28
CA TRP A 233 20.05 6.77 -0.93
C TRP A 233 20.86 7.12 0.30
N ALA A 234 21.56 8.25 0.20
CA ALA A 234 22.35 8.81 1.29
C ALA A 234 21.44 9.51 2.33
N ASP A 235 22.04 10.03 3.40
CA ASP A 235 21.41 10.86 4.43
C ASP A 235 20.68 12.09 3.87
N GLU A 236 21.13 12.62 2.73
CA GLU A 236 20.44 13.69 1.98
C GLU A 236 19.18 13.20 1.22
N ASN A 237 18.79 11.92 1.36
CA ASN A 237 17.67 11.27 0.66
C ASN A 237 17.73 11.34 -0.88
N ARG A 238 18.95 11.42 -1.42
CA ARG A 238 19.21 11.41 -2.87
C ARG A 238 19.23 9.97 -3.38
N LEU A 239 18.13 9.54 -4.01
CA LEU A 239 17.96 8.21 -4.61
C LEU A 239 18.82 8.01 -5.87
N GLY A 240 19.53 6.90 -5.96
CA GLY A 240 20.35 6.57 -7.11
C GLY A 240 20.59 5.07 -7.28
N ILE A 241 21.22 4.72 -8.39
CA ILE A 241 21.70 3.36 -8.66
C ILE A 241 23.20 3.32 -8.38
N TYR A 242 23.59 2.38 -7.53
CA TYR A 242 24.95 2.17 -7.08
C TYR A 242 25.46 0.81 -7.53
N LEU A 243 26.78 0.68 -7.61
CA LEU A 243 27.49 -0.58 -7.77
C LEU A 243 28.42 -0.80 -6.58
N LEU A 244 28.68 -2.07 -6.27
CA LEU A 244 29.58 -2.52 -5.23
C LEU A 244 30.42 -3.70 -5.72
N GLU A 245 31.72 -3.66 -5.48
CA GLU A 245 32.59 -4.84 -5.59
C GLU A 245 32.47 -5.70 -4.33
N VAL A 246 32.04 -6.96 -4.48
CA VAL A 246 31.71 -7.84 -3.34
C VAL A 246 32.92 -8.11 -2.44
N GLY A 247 34.12 -8.22 -3.05
CA GLY A 247 35.35 -8.47 -2.33
C GLY A 247 35.88 -7.28 -1.53
N THR A 248 35.71 -6.05 -2.03
CA THR A 248 36.25 -4.83 -1.39
C THR A 248 35.22 -4.04 -0.59
N ARG A 249 33.92 -4.30 -0.81
CA ARG A 249 32.79 -3.62 -0.16
C ARG A 249 32.83 -2.09 -0.29
N HIS A 250 33.27 -1.61 -1.46
CA HIS A 250 33.30 -0.18 -1.75
C HIS A 250 32.19 0.19 -2.75
N PRO A 251 31.10 0.85 -2.32
CA PRO A 251 30.03 1.26 -3.22
C PRO A 251 30.37 2.56 -3.94
N TRP A 252 29.93 2.70 -5.20
CA TRP A 252 29.99 3.95 -5.95
C TRP A 252 28.67 4.22 -6.69
N LEU A 253 28.32 5.50 -6.81
CA LEU A 253 27.13 5.94 -7.54
C LEU A 253 27.38 5.83 -9.05
N VAL A 254 26.46 5.18 -9.76
CA VAL A 254 26.45 5.11 -11.23
C VAL A 254 25.53 6.17 -11.81
N TRP A 255 24.34 6.33 -11.23
CA TRP A 255 23.36 7.31 -11.68
C TRP A 255 22.52 7.84 -10.54
N GLN A 256 22.31 9.16 -10.53
CA GLN A 256 21.44 9.86 -9.59
C GLN A 256 20.06 10.04 -10.22
N GLY A 257 19.02 9.53 -9.55
CA GLY A 257 17.64 9.77 -9.95
C GLY A 257 17.08 11.06 -9.35
N ASP A 258 16.12 11.65 -10.05
CA ASP A 258 15.34 12.81 -9.62
C ASP A 258 13.97 12.42 -9.06
N SER A 259 13.65 11.12 -9.08
CA SER A 259 12.37 10.55 -8.70
C SER A 259 12.53 9.15 -8.10
N TRP A 260 11.41 8.51 -7.77
CA TRP A 260 11.42 7.15 -7.25
C TRP A 260 12.06 6.15 -8.23
N ILE A 261 12.82 5.21 -7.67
CA ILE A 261 13.46 4.08 -8.37
C ILE A 261 12.95 2.80 -7.69
N GLY A 262 12.49 1.86 -8.49
CA GLY A 262 11.87 0.60 -8.06
C GLY A 262 12.80 -0.60 -8.17
N SER A 263 12.27 -1.68 -8.75
CA SER A 263 13.02 -2.91 -8.99
C SER A 263 14.24 -2.68 -9.90
N LEU A 264 15.23 -3.56 -9.76
CA LEU A 264 16.51 -3.52 -10.47
C LEU A 264 16.90 -4.94 -10.87
N SER A 265 17.32 -5.13 -12.11
CA SER A 265 17.88 -6.37 -12.64
C SER A 265 19.14 -6.08 -13.46
N TRP A 266 20.02 -7.07 -13.58
CA TRP A 266 21.20 -6.98 -14.42
C TRP A 266 21.07 -7.94 -15.60
N SER A 267 21.00 -7.37 -16.81
CA SER A 267 20.84 -8.18 -18.00
C SER A 267 22.10 -9.02 -18.27
N PRO A 268 21.99 -10.35 -18.40
CA PRO A 268 23.12 -11.21 -18.76
C PRO A 268 23.45 -11.05 -20.24
N GLY A 269 24.62 -10.48 -20.56
CA GLY A 269 25.10 -10.39 -21.95
C GLY A 269 25.37 -11.78 -22.56
N ILE A 270 25.65 -11.84 -23.88
CA ILE A 270 25.91 -13.12 -24.58
C ILE A 270 27.08 -13.90 -23.95
N SER A 271 28.17 -13.21 -23.63
CA SER A 271 29.36 -13.80 -22.98
C SER A 271 29.24 -13.88 -21.46
N GLY A 272 28.10 -13.47 -20.90
CA GLY A 272 27.94 -13.18 -19.47
C GLY A 272 28.06 -11.69 -19.19
N ILE A 273 29.18 -11.04 -19.53
CA ILE A 273 29.44 -9.65 -19.09
C ILE A 273 29.38 -8.60 -20.22
N ASP A 274 29.74 -8.97 -21.45
CA ASP A 274 29.85 -8.02 -22.54
C ASP A 274 28.47 -7.58 -23.03
N GLY A 275 28.26 -6.27 -23.14
CA GLY A 275 26.98 -5.70 -23.55
C GLY A 275 25.86 -5.89 -22.53
N SER A 276 26.20 -6.08 -21.25
CA SER A 276 25.24 -6.08 -20.15
C SER A 276 24.76 -4.67 -19.81
N TRP A 277 23.54 -4.59 -19.30
CA TRP A 277 22.84 -3.37 -18.90
C TRP A 277 22.17 -3.58 -17.54
N LEU A 278 21.99 -2.50 -16.80
CA LEU A 278 21.09 -2.45 -15.66
C LEU A 278 19.69 -2.10 -16.17
N LEU A 279 18.69 -2.92 -15.83
CA LEU A 279 17.28 -2.65 -16.08
C LEU A 279 16.62 -2.24 -14.77
N PHE A 280 15.86 -1.16 -14.75
CA PHE A 280 15.21 -0.68 -13.54
C PHE A 280 13.90 0.04 -13.82
N THR A 281 13.04 0.10 -12.81
CA THR A 281 11.81 0.88 -12.86
C THR A 281 12.03 2.27 -12.28
N SER A 282 11.46 3.31 -12.88
CA SER A 282 11.47 4.65 -12.29
C SER A 282 10.16 5.39 -12.60
N TRP A 283 9.69 6.18 -11.64
CA TRP A 283 8.55 7.06 -11.85
C TRP A 283 9.02 8.33 -12.56
N GLN A 284 8.73 8.46 -13.85
CA GLN A 284 9.08 9.66 -14.63
C GLN A 284 7.90 10.03 -15.53
N ASP A 285 7.72 11.32 -15.76
CA ASP A 285 6.65 11.86 -16.63
C ASP A 285 5.22 11.43 -16.23
N GLY A 286 4.97 11.18 -14.95
CA GLY A 286 3.65 10.78 -14.47
C GLY A 286 3.36 9.28 -14.52
N ASN A 287 4.37 8.44 -14.77
CA ASN A 287 4.18 6.99 -14.90
C ASN A 287 5.38 6.16 -14.42
N HIS A 288 5.15 4.89 -14.07
CA HIS A 288 6.19 3.91 -13.75
C HIS A 288 6.64 3.19 -15.01
N GLU A 289 7.91 3.37 -15.39
CA GLU A 289 8.43 2.83 -16.64
C GLU A 289 9.75 2.11 -16.42
N VAL A 290 10.05 1.17 -17.31
CA VAL A 290 11.33 0.46 -17.38
C VAL A 290 12.35 1.32 -18.12
N TYR A 291 13.55 1.40 -17.55
CA TYR A 291 14.72 2.06 -18.09
C TYR A 291 15.91 1.12 -18.14
N ALA A 292 16.82 1.35 -19.09
CA ALA A 292 18.11 0.70 -19.18
C ALA A 292 19.24 1.70 -18.91
N LEU A 293 20.20 1.33 -18.08
CA LEU A 293 21.38 2.13 -17.74
C LEU A 293 22.65 1.32 -17.98
N SER A 294 23.66 1.94 -18.59
CA SER A 294 24.97 1.32 -18.74
C SER A 294 25.64 1.17 -17.37
N PRO A 295 26.19 0.01 -16.99
CA PRO A 295 26.84 -0.19 -15.69
C PRO A 295 28.02 0.76 -15.43
N ASP A 296 28.65 1.28 -16.49
CA ASP A 296 29.75 2.26 -16.38
C ASP A 296 29.27 3.71 -16.21
N GLY A 297 27.96 3.97 -16.23
CA GLY A 297 27.38 5.31 -16.12
C GLY A 297 27.73 6.25 -17.28
N SER A 298 28.22 5.73 -18.40
CA SER A 298 28.69 6.55 -19.54
C SER A 298 27.59 7.29 -20.28
N SER A 299 26.32 6.93 -20.05
CA SER A 299 25.15 7.51 -20.71
C SER A 299 23.99 7.67 -19.74
N ALA A 300 23.09 8.60 -20.05
CA ALA A 300 21.82 8.72 -19.34
C ALA A 300 20.94 7.47 -19.56
N PRO A 301 20.05 7.13 -18.61
CA PRO A 301 19.13 6.02 -18.78
C PRO A 301 18.29 6.14 -20.07
N VAL A 302 18.10 5.00 -20.73
CA VAL A 302 17.29 4.87 -21.94
C VAL A 302 15.93 4.28 -21.55
N ARG A 303 14.84 4.98 -21.88
CA ARG A 303 13.47 4.50 -21.63
C ARG A 303 13.16 3.29 -22.53
N ILE A 304 12.58 2.25 -21.94
CA ILE A 304 12.27 0.97 -22.61
C ILE A 304 10.76 0.80 -22.82
N THR A 305 9.95 1.16 -21.83
CA THR A 305 8.48 1.11 -21.91
C THR A 305 7.88 2.52 -21.95
N GLN A 306 6.66 2.66 -22.51
CA GLN A 306 6.02 3.97 -22.73
C GLN A 306 4.49 3.95 -22.50
N ASN A 307 3.95 2.87 -21.94
CA ASN A 307 2.51 2.74 -21.74
C ASN A 307 2.14 3.37 -20.39
N PRO A 308 1.05 4.16 -20.27
CA PRO A 308 0.57 4.71 -18.98
C PRO A 308 0.03 3.62 -18.04
N ALA A 309 0.93 2.74 -17.62
CA ALA A 309 0.75 1.58 -16.78
C ALA A 309 1.89 1.49 -15.76
N TRP A 310 1.63 0.80 -14.65
CA TRP A 310 2.66 0.44 -13.69
C TRP A 310 3.50 -0.70 -14.24
N ASP A 311 4.60 -0.39 -14.93
CA ASP A 311 5.55 -1.41 -15.40
C ASP A 311 6.63 -1.64 -14.34
N ASP A 312 6.84 -2.89 -13.91
CA ASP A 312 7.80 -3.24 -12.85
C ASP A 312 8.44 -4.62 -13.03
N PHE A 313 9.49 -4.91 -12.25
CA PHE A 313 10.30 -6.13 -12.26
C PHE A 313 10.80 -6.53 -13.65
N PRO A 314 11.57 -5.64 -14.33
CA PRO A 314 12.08 -5.94 -15.66
C PRO A 314 13.18 -7.00 -15.58
N ASP A 315 13.09 -8.02 -16.45
CA ASP A 315 14.12 -9.05 -16.57
C ASP A 315 14.35 -9.45 -18.04
N LEU A 316 15.63 -9.52 -18.44
CA LEU A 316 15.98 -9.87 -19.82
C LEU A 316 16.23 -11.37 -19.92
N ARG A 317 15.64 -12.00 -20.93
CA ARG A 317 15.90 -13.41 -21.20
C ARG A 317 17.39 -13.70 -21.39
N TYR A 318 17.89 -14.67 -20.63
CA TYR A 318 19.27 -15.13 -20.68
C TYR A 318 19.74 -15.51 -22.10
N GLY A 319 20.98 -15.17 -22.42
CA GLY A 319 21.60 -15.50 -23.72
C GLY A 319 21.24 -14.54 -24.84
N THR A 320 20.81 -13.32 -24.51
CA THR A 320 20.47 -12.26 -25.46
C THR A 320 21.25 -10.99 -25.10
N THR A 321 21.49 -10.09 -26.06
CA THR A 321 22.08 -8.78 -25.78
C THR A 321 20.99 -7.73 -25.85
N LEU A 322 20.82 -6.95 -24.79
CA LEU A 322 19.94 -5.79 -24.83
C LEU A 322 20.53 -4.70 -25.72
N HIS A 323 19.72 -4.19 -26.63
CA HIS A 323 20.03 -3.00 -27.41
C HIS A 323 18.95 -1.95 -27.13
N PRO A 324 19.14 -1.07 -26.12
CA PRO A 324 18.11 -0.12 -25.70
C PRO A 324 17.55 0.75 -26.83
N ASP A 325 18.40 1.11 -27.80
CA ASP A 325 17.99 1.88 -28.99
C ASP A 325 16.94 1.20 -29.88
N ASN A 326 16.82 -0.13 -29.80
CA ASN A 326 15.77 -0.87 -30.52
C ASN A 326 14.38 -0.66 -29.92
N TRP A 327 14.31 -0.26 -28.65
CA TRP A 327 13.08 -0.01 -27.89
C TRP A 327 12.58 1.44 -28.04
N LEU A 328 13.43 2.34 -28.54
CA LEU A 328 13.16 3.77 -28.70
C LEU A 328 12.36 4.17 -29.95
N ARG A 329 11.79 3.24 -30.73
CA ARG A 329 11.19 3.59 -32.04
C ARG A 329 9.68 3.82 -32.00
N ASP A 330 9.32 5.10 -31.95
CA ASP A 330 8.11 5.79 -32.47
C ASP A 330 6.88 4.92 -32.81
N THR A 331 5.85 4.96 -31.95
CA THR A 331 4.45 4.93 -32.42
C THR A 331 3.46 5.76 -31.59
N ALA A 332 3.86 6.42 -30.50
CA ALA A 332 3.01 7.39 -29.84
C ALA A 332 3.74 8.73 -29.83
N ALA A 333 3.09 9.77 -30.36
CA ALA A 333 3.54 11.13 -30.13
C ALA A 333 3.81 11.28 -28.63
N PRO A 334 4.93 11.90 -28.22
CA PRO A 334 5.15 12.19 -26.82
C PRO A 334 3.88 12.85 -26.31
N MET A 335 3.22 12.26 -25.31
CA MET A 335 2.33 13.06 -24.49
C MET A 335 3.23 14.19 -24.03
N THR A 336 2.98 15.38 -24.56
CA THR A 336 3.71 16.57 -24.17
C THR A 336 3.48 16.68 -22.68
N ALA A 337 4.46 16.21 -21.92
CA ALA A 337 4.59 16.51 -20.53
C ALA A 337 4.82 18.01 -20.47
N GLU A 338 3.75 18.78 -20.49
CA GLU A 338 3.63 19.85 -19.53
C GLU A 338 3.55 19.21 -18.12
N ALA A 339 4.62 18.53 -17.73
CA ALA A 339 5.00 18.33 -16.33
C ALA A 339 5.63 19.64 -15.82
N GLY A 340 5.06 20.78 -16.20
CA GLY A 340 5.06 21.92 -15.32
C GLY A 340 4.05 21.59 -14.24
N ARG A 341 4.38 21.84 -12.97
CA ARG A 341 3.41 21.94 -11.87
C ARG A 341 2.06 22.35 -12.45
N LEU A 342 1.09 21.41 -12.49
CA LEU A 342 -0.26 21.74 -12.91
C LEU A 342 -0.63 22.99 -12.11
N PRO A 343 -0.98 24.10 -12.76
CA PRO A 343 -1.28 25.32 -12.04
C PRO A 343 -2.32 24.98 -11.00
N ILE A 344 -2.04 25.33 -9.74
CA ILE A 344 -2.98 25.19 -8.62
C ILE A 344 -4.19 26.03 -8.99
N THR A 345 -5.18 25.45 -9.65
CA THR A 345 -6.48 26.07 -9.79
C THR A 345 -7.14 25.99 -8.42
N PRO A 346 -7.55 27.11 -7.82
CA PRO A 346 -8.09 27.13 -6.45
C PRO A 346 -9.36 26.29 -6.19
N ASN A 347 -9.87 25.58 -7.20
CA ASN A 347 -11.25 25.08 -7.24
C ASN A 347 -11.41 23.56 -7.43
N ASP A 348 -10.46 22.73 -7.01
CA ASP A 348 -10.81 21.34 -6.67
C ASP A 348 -11.42 21.30 -5.27
N GLU A 349 -12.71 21.62 -5.27
CA GLU A 349 -13.57 21.84 -4.12
C GLU A 349 -13.90 20.55 -3.34
N PHE A 350 -13.57 19.37 -3.87
CA PHE A 350 -13.83 18.07 -3.26
C PHE A 350 -12.55 17.44 -2.71
N ALA A 351 -12.50 17.19 -1.41
CA ALA A 351 -11.33 16.62 -0.75
C ALA A 351 -11.29 15.10 -0.92
N TYR A 352 -10.62 14.59 -1.96
CA TYR A 352 -10.43 13.16 -2.18
C TYR A 352 -8.99 12.72 -1.88
N GLY A 353 -8.83 11.77 -0.95
CA GLY A 353 -7.52 11.32 -0.48
C GLY A 353 -7.53 9.96 0.21
N PHE A 354 -6.42 9.67 0.89
CA PHE A 354 -6.21 8.42 1.62
C PHE A 354 -5.73 8.66 3.05
N ASN A 355 -6.07 7.73 3.93
CA ASN A 355 -5.33 7.46 5.15
C ASN A 355 -4.04 6.74 4.79
N ILE A 356 -2.90 7.16 5.35
CA ILE A 356 -1.58 6.63 5.04
C ILE A 356 -0.78 6.40 6.33
N ALA A 357 -0.02 5.31 6.39
CA ALA A 357 0.86 4.99 7.51
C ALA A 357 2.35 5.15 7.16
N ASP A 358 2.79 4.73 5.98
CA ASP A 358 4.17 4.93 5.51
C ASP A 358 4.28 6.25 4.73
N LEU A 359 4.73 7.29 5.42
CA LEU A 359 4.91 8.63 4.83
C LEU A 359 5.82 8.65 3.60
N SER A 360 6.71 7.67 3.43
CA SER A 360 7.56 7.56 2.23
C SER A 360 6.75 7.24 0.97
N LYS A 361 5.48 6.86 1.11
CA LYS A 361 4.55 6.49 0.03
C LYS A 361 3.58 7.60 -0.35
N ALA A 362 3.68 8.78 0.26
CA ALA A 362 2.81 9.92 -0.06
C ALA A 362 2.80 10.27 -1.56
N TYR A 363 3.89 9.98 -2.29
CA TYR A 363 3.96 10.22 -3.74
C TYR A 363 2.94 9.39 -4.55
N LEU A 364 2.48 8.24 -4.03
CA LEU A 364 1.48 7.39 -4.69
C LEU A 364 0.09 8.03 -4.73
N ILE A 365 -0.24 8.89 -3.75
CA ILE A 365 -1.48 9.66 -3.79
C ILE A 365 -1.49 10.60 -5.01
N ARG A 366 -0.33 11.18 -5.36
CA ARG A 366 -0.18 11.99 -6.56
C ARG A 366 -0.25 11.15 -7.83
N ASP A 367 0.28 9.93 -7.82
CA ASP A 367 0.19 8.99 -8.94
C ASP A 367 -1.28 8.63 -9.28
N LEU A 368 -2.14 8.55 -8.26
CA LEU A 368 -3.61 8.47 -8.42
C LEU A 368 -4.28 9.76 -8.92
N ASN A 369 -3.49 10.79 -9.22
CA ASN A 369 -3.96 12.15 -9.52
C ASN A 369 -4.82 12.78 -8.40
N LEU A 370 -4.65 12.33 -7.15
CA LEU A 370 -5.31 12.93 -5.99
C LEU A 370 -4.46 14.06 -5.40
N ARG A 371 -5.08 14.84 -4.50
CA ARG A 371 -4.50 16.08 -3.95
C ARG A 371 -4.59 16.18 -2.43
N TRP A 372 -5.21 15.21 -1.75
CA TRP A 372 -5.36 15.22 -0.31
C TRP A 372 -4.77 13.97 0.34
N ALA A 373 -4.20 14.14 1.52
CA ALA A 373 -3.78 13.05 2.40
C ALA A 373 -4.31 13.29 3.82
N LYS A 374 -4.72 12.21 4.49
CA LYS A 374 -5.08 12.20 5.91
C LYS A 374 -3.92 11.64 6.71
N GLY A 375 -3.40 12.44 7.63
CA GLY A 375 -2.36 12.07 8.59
C GLY A 375 -2.85 12.20 10.02
N TYR A 376 -2.02 11.79 10.98
CA TYR A 376 -2.38 11.67 12.38
C TYR A 376 -1.47 12.50 13.29
N VAL A 377 -2.07 13.08 14.33
CA VAL A 377 -1.36 13.75 15.42
C VAL A 377 -1.89 13.22 16.74
N ASN A 378 -1.00 12.62 17.54
CA ASN A 378 -1.32 12.17 18.89
C ASN A 378 -0.84 13.21 19.91
N TRP A 379 -1.78 13.89 20.58
CA TRP A 379 -1.48 14.96 21.54
C TRP A 379 -0.61 14.49 22.71
N GLU A 380 -0.78 13.26 23.21
CA GLU A 380 0.09 12.67 24.23
C GLU A 380 1.57 12.63 23.82
N THR A 381 1.84 12.22 22.58
CA THR A 381 3.22 12.12 22.07
C THR A 381 3.83 13.49 21.79
N VAL A 382 3.02 14.44 21.34
CA VAL A 382 3.44 15.80 21.00
C VAL A 382 3.61 16.65 22.26
N GLU A 383 2.76 16.52 23.27
CA GLU A 383 2.83 17.25 24.53
C GLU A 383 2.91 16.31 25.74
N PRO A 384 4.01 15.54 25.90
CA PRO A 384 4.13 14.55 26.98
C PRO A 384 4.19 15.21 28.37
N ARG A 385 4.49 16.51 28.43
CA ARG A 385 4.39 17.33 29.64
C ARG A 385 3.79 18.67 29.26
N ARG A 386 2.88 19.18 30.10
CA ARG A 386 2.21 20.47 29.88
C ARG A 386 3.18 21.58 29.45
N GLY A 387 2.93 22.18 28.30
CA GLY A 387 3.71 23.25 27.67
C GLY A 387 5.09 22.84 27.14
N LYS A 388 5.38 21.54 27.02
CA LYS A 388 6.67 21.01 26.51
C LYS A 388 6.41 20.10 25.32
N TYR A 389 6.60 20.67 24.14
CA TYR A 389 6.27 20.02 22.87
C TYR A 389 7.43 19.22 22.27
N ARG A 390 7.09 18.13 21.58
CA ARG A 390 7.92 17.31 20.71
C ARG A 390 7.27 17.26 19.34
N TRP A 391 7.84 17.98 18.38
CA TRP A 391 7.21 18.18 17.07
C TRP A 391 7.69 17.21 15.99
N THR A 392 8.61 16.29 16.29
CA THR A 392 9.24 15.42 15.29
C THR A 392 8.23 14.70 14.40
N ASP A 393 7.27 13.97 14.98
CA ASP A 393 6.31 13.18 14.21
C ASP A 393 5.38 14.05 13.35
N PRO A 394 4.69 15.09 13.88
CA PRO A 394 3.86 15.94 13.04
C PRO A 394 4.67 16.78 12.04
N ASP A 395 5.92 17.16 12.34
CA ASP A 395 6.80 17.82 11.37
C ASP A 395 7.14 16.90 10.20
N ASN A 396 7.43 15.62 10.47
CA ASN A 396 7.68 14.61 9.45
C ASN A 396 6.45 14.38 8.57
N THR A 397 5.26 14.28 9.17
CA THR A 397 3.98 14.13 8.44
C THR A 397 3.72 15.32 7.52
N VAL A 398 3.83 16.55 8.03
CA VAL A 398 3.60 17.76 7.22
C VAL A 398 4.63 17.89 6.10
N ALA A 399 5.93 17.69 6.41
CA ALA A 399 6.99 17.75 5.41
C ALA A 399 6.81 16.70 4.31
N ALA A 400 6.41 15.47 4.66
CA ALA A 400 6.16 14.41 3.70
C ALA A 400 5.05 14.80 2.71
N PHE A 401 3.92 15.29 3.20
CA PHE A 401 2.80 15.68 2.33
C PHE A 401 3.08 16.95 1.52
N GLU A 402 3.70 17.95 2.12
CA GLU A 402 4.09 19.18 1.42
C GLU A 402 5.10 18.92 0.30
N SER A 403 6.06 18.01 0.52
CA SER A 403 7.03 17.62 -0.51
C SER A 403 6.37 17.04 -1.77
N GLN A 404 5.17 16.50 -1.62
CA GLN A 404 4.35 15.95 -2.70
C GLN A 404 3.28 16.93 -3.20
N GLY A 405 3.19 18.13 -2.64
CA GLY A 405 2.19 19.15 -2.99
C GLY A 405 0.76 18.77 -2.56
N LEU A 406 0.60 17.93 -1.55
CA LEU A 406 -0.70 17.46 -1.05
C LEU A 406 -1.28 18.43 -0.01
N ARG A 407 -2.60 18.62 -0.07
CA ARG A 407 -3.38 19.26 1.00
C ARG A 407 -3.57 18.28 2.14
N ILE A 408 -3.53 18.80 3.36
CA ILE A 408 -3.44 17.96 4.56
C ILE A 408 -4.72 18.04 5.39
N LEU A 409 -5.30 16.88 5.68
CA LEU A 409 -6.23 16.66 6.78
C LEU A 409 -5.45 15.99 7.94
N LEU A 410 -5.36 16.64 9.10
CA LEU A 410 -4.74 16.06 10.29
C LEU A 410 -5.79 15.65 11.32
N ARG A 411 -5.89 14.37 11.63
CA ARG A 411 -6.70 13.87 12.76
C ARG A 411 -5.95 14.06 14.07
N VAL A 412 -6.55 14.80 14.99
CA VAL A 412 -5.99 15.06 16.32
C VAL A 412 -6.69 14.20 17.36
N HIS A 413 -5.92 13.39 18.11
CA HIS A 413 -6.44 12.46 19.12
C HIS A 413 -5.43 12.24 20.26
N GLY A 414 -5.82 11.48 21.29
CA GLY A 414 -4.91 10.97 22.32
C GLY A 414 -4.57 11.98 23.42
N THR A 415 -5.27 11.91 24.55
CA THR A 415 -5.06 12.81 25.69
C THR A 415 -3.77 12.45 26.46
N PRO A 416 -2.87 13.40 26.75
CA PRO A 416 -1.68 13.17 27.56
C PRO A 416 -2.01 12.71 28.98
N ALA A 417 -1.17 11.85 29.57
CA ALA A 417 -1.35 11.37 30.95
C ALA A 417 -1.51 12.48 32.01
N TRP A 418 -1.01 13.71 31.77
CA TRP A 418 -1.18 14.84 32.70
C TRP A 418 -2.54 15.55 32.58
N ALA A 419 -3.33 15.25 31.54
CA ALA A 419 -4.63 15.85 31.24
C ALA A 419 -5.81 14.87 31.39
N ARG A 420 -5.57 13.67 31.93
CA ARG A 420 -6.55 12.62 32.18
C ARG A 420 -6.31 11.92 33.52
N PRO A 421 -7.31 11.21 34.09
CA PRO A 421 -7.13 10.51 35.35
C PRO A 421 -6.06 9.41 35.25
N PRO A 422 -5.26 9.17 36.32
CA PRO A 422 -4.25 8.12 36.32
C PRO A 422 -4.83 6.73 36.02
N GLY A 423 -4.13 5.95 35.19
CA GLY A 423 -4.52 4.57 34.85
C GLY A 423 -5.62 4.45 33.78
N THR A 424 -6.02 5.55 33.16
CA THR A 424 -6.95 5.54 32.01
C THR A 424 -6.21 5.27 30.69
N PHE A 425 -6.95 5.06 29.61
CA PHE A 425 -6.42 4.93 28.23
C PHE A 425 -6.27 6.29 27.56
N LEU A 426 -5.39 6.39 26.54
CA LEU A 426 -5.12 7.67 25.86
C LEU A 426 -6.35 8.22 25.12
N SER A 427 -7.31 7.35 24.79
CA SER A 427 -8.64 7.73 24.28
C SER A 427 -9.56 8.34 25.34
N TYR A 428 -9.13 8.48 26.60
CA TYR A 428 -9.91 9.18 27.60
C TYR A 428 -10.03 10.68 27.24
N PRO A 429 -11.24 11.27 27.22
CA PRO A 429 -11.40 12.69 26.90
C PRO A 429 -10.75 13.57 27.98
N PRO A 430 -10.16 14.72 27.63
CA PRO A 430 -9.45 15.55 28.60
C PRO A 430 -10.32 15.99 29.78
N ASP A 431 -9.72 16.01 30.99
CA ASP A 431 -10.38 16.51 32.20
C ASP A 431 -10.72 18.00 32.11
N ASN A 432 -9.90 18.75 31.37
CA ASN A 432 -10.10 20.17 31.11
C ASN A 432 -10.01 20.46 29.61
N MET A 433 -11.13 20.86 29.00
CA MET A 433 -11.20 21.18 27.57
C MET A 433 -10.27 22.34 27.17
N GLU A 434 -10.00 23.28 28.08
CA GLU A 434 -9.08 24.39 27.81
C GLU A 434 -7.63 23.92 27.62
N ASP A 435 -7.26 22.77 28.19
CA ASP A 435 -5.93 22.20 27.97
C ASP A 435 -5.81 21.71 26.51
N PHE A 436 -6.86 21.08 25.99
CA PHE A 436 -6.95 20.67 24.59
C PHE A 436 -7.04 21.88 23.65
N GLY A 437 -7.81 22.91 24.02
CA GLY A 437 -7.89 24.17 23.28
C GLY A 437 -6.53 24.83 23.08
N ARG A 438 -5.71 24.92 24.14
CA ARG A 438 -4.35 25.47 24.03
C ARG A 438 -3.44 24.63 23.14
N PHE A 439 -3.57 23.30 23.20
CA PHE A 439 -2.85 22.44 22.28
C PHE A 439 -3.26 22.69 20.82
N MET A 440 -4.55 22.77 20.54
CA MET A 440 -5.07 23.05 19.20
C MET A 440 -4.62 24.43 18.68
N GLU A 441 -4.56 25.44 19.56
CA GLU A 441 -4.02 26.76 19.21
C GLU A 441 -2.53 26.69 18.81
N GLU A 442 -1.70 25.99 19.58
CA GLU A 442 -0.27 25.83 19.28
C GLU A 442 -0.04 24.99 18.01
N LEU A 443 -0.82 23.93 17.83
CA LEU A 443 -0.77 23.07 16.63
C LEU A 443 -1.14 23.89 15.37
N ALA A 444 -2.25 24.63 15.42
CA ALA A 444 -2.70 25.47 14.31
C ALA A 444 -1.76 26.64 14.05
N ARG A 445 -1.18 27.25 15.10
CA ARG A 445 -0.18 28.31 14.96
C ARG A 445 1.09 27.80 14.28
N ARG A 446 1.54 26.59 14.62
CA ARG A 446 2.75 25.98 14.04
C ARG A 446 2.59 25.68 12.55
N TYR A 447 1.45 25.12 12.15
CA TYR A 447 1.21 24.66 10.78
C TYR A 447 0.28 25.56 9.97
N ARG A 448 0.14 26.82 10.38
CA ARG A 448 -0.70 27.82 9.72
C ARG A 448 -0.38 27.90 8.23
N GLY A 449 -1.39 27.71 7.38
CA GLY A 449 -1.27 27.70 5.93
C GLY A 449 -0.63 26.45 5.30
N GLN A 450 -0.13 25.50 6.12
CA GLN A 450 0.41 24.21 5.66
C GLN A 450 -0.66 23.11 5.80
N VAL A 451 -1.35 23.07 6.95
CA VAL A 451 -2.43 22.13 7.21
C VAL A 451 -3.77 22.76 6.82
N ALA A 452 -4.49 22.10 5.92
CA ALA A 452 -5.75 22.63 5.38
C ALA A 452 -6.96 22.33 6.27
N ALA A 453 -6.94 21.21 7.00
CA ALA A 453 -8.04 20.78 7.85
C ALA A 453 -7.57 20.02 9.09
N TYR A 454 -8.28 20.17 10.20
CA TYR A 454 -8.09 19.44 11.45
C TYR A 454 -9.35 18.64 11.77
N GLU A 455 -9.24 17.30 11.82
CA GLU A 455 -10.31 16.43 12.32
C GLU A 455 -10.17 16.26 13.84
N ILE A 456 -11.24 16.60 14.57
CA ILE A 456 -11.24 16.66 16.02
C ILE A 456 -11.76 15.35 16.60
N TRP A 457 -10.82 14.52 17.06
CA TRP A 457 -11.04 13.19 17.63
C TRP A 457 -11.32 12.09 16.58
N ASN A 458 -11.54 10.86 17.06
CA ASN A 458 -11.93 9.70 16.25
C ASN A 458 -13.17 9.06 16.88
N GLU A 459 -14.23 8.82 16.10
CA GLU A 459 -15.39 7.99 16.50
C GLU A 459 -15.86 8.15 17.96
N PRO A 460 -16.19 9.39 18.41
CA PRO A 460 -16.51 9.65 19.81
C PRO A 460 -17.80 8.94 20.29
N ASN A 461 -18.57 8.34 19.37
CA ASN A 461 -19.74 7.52 19.66
C ASN A 461 -19.39 6.06 20.02
N LEU A 462 -18.11 5.65 19.98
CA LEU A 462 -17.63 4.35 20.44
C LEU A 462 -16.95 4.49 21.80
N ASN A 463 -17.25 3.59 22.74
CA ASN A 463 -16.73 3.72 24.10
C ASN A 463 -15.20 3.58 24.17
N TYR A 464 -14.59 2.71 23.37
CA TYR A 464 -13.14 2.46 23.38
C TYR A 464 -12.36 3.66 22.84
N GLU A 465 -12.97 4.44 21.96
CA GLU A 465 -12.48 5.74 21.49
C GLU A 465 -12.80 6.89 22.45
N TRP A 466 -13.57 6.61 23.50
CA TRP A 466 -13.94 7.57 24.55
C TRP A 466 -13.48 7.12 25.95
N GLY A 467 -12.34 6.43 26.01
CA GLY A 467 -11.69 6.03 27.26
C GLY A 467 -12.43 4.91 28.01
N TYR A 468 -13.21 4.10 27.30
CA TYR A 468 -14.13 3.08 27.82
C TYR A 468 -15.21 3.66 28.75
N LEU A 469 -15.55 4.93 28.56
CA LEU A 469 -16.72 5.57 29.16
C LEU A 469 -17.94 5.39 28.26
N ASP A 470 -19.13 5.60 28.83
CA ASP A 470 -20.32 5.81 28.00
C ASP A 470 -20.08 7.03 27.08
N PRO A 471 -20.35 6.91 25.76
CA PRO A 471 -20.22 8.03 24.84
C PRO A 471 -21.04 9.24 25.29
N ASP A 472 -20.43 10.43 25.20
CA ASP A 472 -20.99 11.68 25.76
C ASP A 472 -20.99 12.79 24.68
N PRO A 473 -22.07 12.93 23.90
CA PRO A 473 -22.15 13.90 22.81
C PRO A 473 -22.11 15.36 23.30
N GLU A 474 -22.60 15.66 24.50
CA GLU A 474 -22.53 16.99 25.08
C GLU A 474 -21.08 17.37 25.43
N ARG A 475 -20.34 16.46 26.07
CA ARG A 475 -18.92 16.67 26.40
C ARG A 475 -18.06 16.71 25.14
N TYR A 476 -18.33 15.86 24.15
CA TYR A 476 -17.67 15.93 22.85
C TYR A 476 -17.93 17.28 22.16
N THR A 477 -19.17 17.78 22.20
CA THR A 477 -19.51 19.10 21.64
C THR A 477 -18.72 20.23 22.29
N GLN A 478 -18.51 20.19 23.62
CA GLN A 478 -17.67 21.17 24.30
C GLN A 478 -16.21 21.11 23.82
N MET A 479 -15.67 19.91 23.61
CA MET A 479 -14.32 19.71 23.07
C MET A 479 -14.21 20.30 21.65
N LEU A 480 -15.18 19.99 20.78
CA LEU A 480 -15.26 20.48 19.41
C LEU A 480 -15.34 22.01 19.35
N GLN A 481 -16.23 22.62 20.14
CA GLN A 481 -16.35 24.08 20.25
C GLN A 481 -15.04 24.74 20.70
N THR A 482 -14.34 24.11 21.64
CA THR A 482 -13.07 24.62 22.19
C THR A 482 -11.97 24.58 21.13
N ALA A 483 -11.81 23.44 20.45
CA ALA A 483 -10.87 23.29 19.35
C ALA A 483 -11.18 24.27 18.20
N PHE A 484 -12.45 24.40 17.80
CA PHE A 484 -12.86 25.30 16.74
C PHE A 484 -12.45 26.74 17.02
N ARG A 485 -12.78 27.26 18.22
CA ARG A 485 -12.41 28.64 18.60
C ARG A 485 -10.88 28.82 18.62
N ALA A 486 -10.14 27.85 19.14
CA ALA A 486 -8.69 27.90 19.20
C ALA A 486 -8.04 27.94 17.81
N VAL A 487 -8.44 27.04 16.91
CA VAL A 487 -7.93 26.98 15.52
C VAL A 487 -8.28 28.28 14.77
N LYS A 488 -9.55 28.69 14.78
CA LYS A 488 -10.01 29.87 14.03
C LYS A 488 -9.40 31.19 14.53
N ALA A 489 -8.95 31.25 15.79
CA ALA A 489 -8.27 32.43 16.32
C ALA A 489 -6.88 32.66 15.69
N VAL A 490 -6.19 31.61 15.26
CA VAL A 490 -4.83 31.68 14.71
C VAL A 490 -4.77 31.44 13.20
N ASP A 491 -5.62 30.55 12.68
CA ASP A 491 -5.78 30.27 11.26
C ASP A 491 -7.26 30.22 10.87
N PRO A 492 -7.87 31.37 10.51
CA PRO A 492 -9.28 31.42 10.08
C PRO A 492 -9.57 30.63 8.80
N GLN A 493 -8.55 30.28 8.01
CA GLN A 493 -8.70 29.55 6.74
C GLN A 493 -8.66 28.03 6.93
N ALA A 494 -8.02 27.54 8.00
CA ALA A 494 -8.01 26.12 8.31
C ALA A 494 -9.42 25.61 8.62
N LEU A 495 -9.79 24.47 8.04
CA LEU A 495 -11.06 23.81 8.29
C LEU A 495 -10.98 23.00 9.59
N VAL A 496 -12.11 22.90 10.29
CA VAL A 496 -12.27 22.07 11.49
C VAL A 496 -13.37 21.07 11.21
N ILE A 497 -12.99 19.80 11.11
CA ILE A 497 -13.91 18.70 10.86
C ILE A 497 -14.26 18.05 12.20
N SER A 498 -15.53 17.72 12.45
CA SER A 498 -15.83 16.87 13.60
C SER A 498 -15.16 15.50 13.42
N GLY A 499 -14.99 14.76 14.51
CA GLY A 499 -14.55 13.38 14.46
C GLY A 499 -15.57 12.57 13.67
N GLY A 500 -15.07 11.68 12.82
CA GLY A 500 -15.92 10.79 12.05
C GLY A 500 -16.80 9.95 12.95
N LEU A 501 -18.12 10.02 12.78
CA LEU A 501 -19.03 9.14 13.52
C LEU A 501 -18.99 7.73 12.91
N ALA A 502 -18.71 6.74 13.74
CA ALA A 502 -18.83 5.33 13.35
C ALA A 502 -20.30 4.98 13.11
N THR A 503 -20.61 4.26 12.05
CA THR A 503 -21.96 3.75 11.83
C THR A 503 -22.31 2.67 12.87
N THR A 504 -23.24 2.97 13.77
CA THR A 504 -23.58 2.10 14.92
C THR A 504 -25.07 1.80 15.03
N GLY A 505 -25.87 2.22 14.04
CA GLY A 505 -27.30 1.96 13.98
C GLY A 505 -28.04 2.54 15.20
N GLN A 506 -28.64 1.66 16.01
CA GLN A 506 -29.33 2.05 17.26
C GLN A 506 -28.42 1.99 18.50
N GLY A 507 -27.12 1.72 18.32
CA GLY A 507 -26.16 1.56 19.40
C GLY A 507 -26.07 0.14 19.95
N SER A 508 -25.20 -0.03 20.94
CA SER A 508 -24.90 -1.27 21.65
C SER A 508 -24.43 -0.94 23.08
N PRO A 509 -24.15 -1.93 23.95
CA PRO A 509 -23.54 -1.66 25.26
C PRO A 509 -22.18 -0.95 25.20
N THR A 510 -21.52 -0.92 24.05
CA THR A 510 -20.20 -0.30 23.85
C THR A 510 -20.22 0.86 22.86
N ALA A 511 -21.40 1.23 22.33
CA ALA A 511 -21.52 2.29 21.33
C ALA A 511 -22.88 3.02 21.42
N MET A 512 -22.89 4.33 21.21
CA MET A 512 -24.13 5.09 21.04
C MET A 512 -24.52 5.10 19.56
N GLY A 513 -25.82 5.05 19.28
CA GLY A 513 -26.33 5.19 17.91
C GLY A 513 -25.89 6.52 17.31
N ASP A 514 -25.30 6.50 16.12
CA ASP A 514 -24.67 7.67 15.50
C ASP A 514 -25.66 8.81 15.21
N LEU A 515 -26.91 8.50 14.83
CA LEU A 515 -27.94 9.54 14.68
C LEU A 515 -28.37 10.14 16.01
N GLU A 516 -28.44 9.35 17.08
CA GLU A 516 -28.73 9.86 18.43
C GLU A 516 -27.58 10.77 18.90
N PHE A 517 -26.34 10.32 18.70
CA PHE A 517 -25.15 11.08 19.05
C PHE A 517 -25.14 12.44 18.32
N LEU A 518 -25.40 12.44 17.01
CA LEU A 518 -25.45 13.65 16.19
C LEU A 518 -26.60 14.58 16.61
N ASP A 519 -27.79 14.05 16.86
CA ASP A 519 -28.95 14.83 17.35
C ASP A 519 -28.61 15.55 18.66
N ARG A 520 -27.98 14.84 19.60
CA ARG A 520 -27.55 15.38 20.88
C ARG A 520 -26.40 16.38 20.75
N MET A 521 -25.48 16.19 19.81
CA MET A 521 -24.47 17.20 19.49
C MET A 521 -25.12 18.52 19.06
N TYR A 522 -26.10 18.47 18.15
CA TYR A 522 -26.81 19.68 17.73
C TYR A 522 -27.61 20.31 18.87
N ALA A 523 -28.31 19.50 19.68
CA ALA A 523 -29.01 19.97 20.88
C ALA A 523 -28.06 20.65 21.90
N ALA A 524 -26.82 20.18 21.97
CA ALA A 524 -25.75 20.77 22.78
C ALA A 524 -25.10 22.02 22.15
N GLY A 525 -25.53 22.43 20.96
CA GLY A 525 -25.07 23.64 20.28
C GLY A 525 -23.84 23.45 19.40
N ALA A 526 -23.67 22.28 18.77
CA ALA A 526 -22.55 22.03 17.85
C ALA A 526 -22.60 22.88 16.56
N ARG A 527 -23.79 23.33 16.14
CA ARG A 527 -23.98 24.10 14.90
C ARG A 527 -23.07 25.34 14.86
N GLY A 528 -22.30 25.48 13.79
CA GLY A 528 -21.37 26.60 13.59
C GLY A 528 -20.01 26.45 14.30
N TYR A 529 -19.72 25.27 14.86
CA TYR A 529 -18.45 24.93 15.49
C TYR A 529 -17.70 23.79 14.79
N PHE A 530 -18.05 23.52 13.54
CA PHE A 530 -17.30 22.68 12.62
C PHE A 530 -17.61 23.16 11.19
N ASP A 531 -16.63 23.04 10.29
CA ASP A 531 -16.76 23.38 8.88
C ASP A 531 -17.24 22.18 8.04
N ALA A 532 -17.14 20.96 8.56
CA ALA A 532 -17.81 19.77 8.02
C ALA A 532 -18.07 18.73 9.12
N LEU A 533 -19.14 17.96 8.96
CA LEU A 533 -19.40 16.77 9.77
C LEU A 533 -18.54 15.61 9.25
N GLY A 534 -17.72 15.01 10.12
CA GLY A 534 -17.02 13.76 9.82
C GLY A 534 -17.95 12.55 9.88
N SER A 535 -17.75 11.55 9.00
CA SER A 535 -18.51 10.30 8.97
C SER A 535 -17.66 9.10 8.54
N HIS A 536 -17.84 7.94 9.19
CA HIS A 536 -17.17 6.67 8.87
C HIS A 536 -18.20 5.56 8.51
N PRO A 537 -18.79 5.59 7.31
CA PRO A 537 -19.90 4.74 6.91
C PRO A 537 -19.45 3.38 6.36
N TYR A 538 -18.83 2.54 7.19
CA TYR A 538 -18.37 1.21 6.79
C TYR A 538 -19.55 0.29 6.39
N PRO A 539 -19.61 -0.24 5.14
CA PRO A 539 -20.76 -1.04 4.67
C PRO A 539 -20.67 -2.54 4.94
N PHE A 540 -19.59 -3.02 5.59
CA PHE A 540 -19.40 -4.41 6.03
C PHE A 540 -19.71 -5.47 4.96
N GLY A 541 -18.89 -5.54 3.91
CA GLY A 541 -19.01 -6.52 2.82
C GLY A 541 -20.12 -6.24 1.79
N ASN A 542 -21.07 -5.37 2.11
CA ASN A 542 -22.18 -5.03 1.21
C ASN A 542 -21.76 -4.02 0.15
N PRO A 543 -22.34 -4.06 -1.06
CA PRO A 543 -22.05 -3.08 -2.10
C PRO A 543 -22.52 -1.67 -1.71
N PRO A 544 -21.94 -0.59 -2.28
CA PRO A 544 -22.26 0.81 -1.94
C PRO A 544 -23.72 1.22 -2.17
N ASP A 545 -24.47 0.51 -3.01
CA ASP A 545 -25.89 0.72 -3.27
C ASP A 545 -26.82 -0.07 -2.34
N TYR A 546 -26.28 -0.95 -1.50
CA TYR A 546 -27.06 -1.65 -0.49
C TYR A 546 -27.54 -0.70 0.59
N GLN A 547 -28.79 -0.88 1.01
CA GLN A 547 -29.39 -0.15 2.11
C GLN A 547 -29.71 -1.13 3.24
N ASP A 548 -29.01 -0.98 4.34
CA ASP A 548 -29.24 -1.78 5.53
C ASP A 548 -30.37 -1.20 6.39
N VAL A 549 -31.25 -2.06 6.90
CA VAL A 549 -32.39 -1.62 7.72
C VAL A 549 -31.98 -1.08 9.10
N TRP A 550 -30.79 -1.42 9.59
CA TRP A 550 -30.19 -0.88 10.81
C TRP A 550 -29.25 0.30 10.53
N GLY A 551 -29.02 0.64 9.26
CA GLY A 551 -28.15 1.72 8.83
C GLY A 551 -26.68 1.30 8.66
N LEU A 552 -26.31 0.01 8.71
CA LEU A 552 -24.95 -0.46 8.47
C LEU A 552 -24.58 -0.47 6.96
N SER A 553 -24.62 0.69 6.33
CA SER A 553 -24.38 0.85 4.88
C SER A 553 -23.89 2.26 4.53
N LEU A 554 -23.43 2.46 3.29
CA LEU A 554 -22.98 3.76 2.80
C LEU A 554 -24.10 4.83 2.85
N GLU A 555 -25.36 4.42 2.67
CA GLU A 555 -26.52 5.32 2.71
C GLU A 555 -26.71 6.00 4.08
N ARG A 556 -26.07 5.49 5.14
CA ARG A 556 -26.12 6.09 6.48
C ARG A 556 -25.70 7.56 6.51
N VAL A 557 -24.79 7.94 5.60
CA VAL A 557 -24.35 9.32 5.44
C VAL A 557 -25.53 10.25 5.09
N ALA A 558 -26.47 9.78 4.26
CA ALA A 558 -27.65 10.55 3.89
C ALA A 558 -28.60 10.74 5.09
N GLU A 559 -28.74 9.74 5.96
CA GLU A 559 -29.52 9.84 7.20
C GLU A 559 -28.88 10.81 8.19
N GLN A 560 -27.55 10.78 8.35
CA GLN A 560 -26.82 11.75 9.16
C GLN A 560 -27.06 13.17 8.64
N HIS A 561 -27.02 13.38 7.32
CA HIS A 561 -27.36 14.67 6.72
C HIS A 561 -28.82 15.08 6.98
N GLN A 562 -29.79 14.15 7.00
CA GLN A 562 -31.17 14.49 7.38
C GLN A 562 -31.28 15.01 8.82
N VAL A 563 -30.48 14.50 9.76
CA VAL A 563 -30.40 15.05 11.13
C VAL A 563 -29.87 16.48 11.10
N MET A 564 -28.83 16.77 10.31
CA MET A 564 -28.32 18.14 10.13
C MET A 564 -29.41 19.10 9.61
N LEU A 565 -30.17 18.67 8.59
CA LEU A 565 -31.28 19.44 8.03
C LEU A 565 -32.40 19.67 9.05
N ALA A 566 -32.73 18.68 9.88
CA ALA A 566 -33.74 18.79 10.93
C ALA A 566 -33.35 19.83 12.00
N HIS A 567 -32.05 19.99 12.27
CA HIS A 567 -31.49 21.06 13.11
C HIS A 567 -31.24 22.38 12.36
N GLY A 568 -31.71 22.46 11.11
CA GLY A 568 -31.65 23.64 10.26
C GLY A 568 -30.25 23.97 9.74
N ASP A 569 -29.29 23.06 9.85
CA ASP A 569 -27.97 23.20 9.25
C ASP A 569 -27.99 22.71 7.79
N LEU A 570 -28.27 23.65 6.89
CA LEU A 570 -28.45 23.38 5.46
C LEU A 570 -27.17 23.56 4.63
N ALA A 571 -26.11 24.10 5.25
CA ALA A 571 -24.95 24.61 4.53
C ALA A 571 -23.65 23.88 4.88
N THR A 572 -23.55 23.32 6.09
CA THR A 572 -22.36 22.58 6.50
C THR A 572 -22.29 21.25 5.74
N PRO A 573 -21.21 20.97 5.01
CA PRO A 573 -21.07 19.72 4.29
C PRO A 573 -20.74 18.53 5.19
N VAL A 574 -20.84 17.34 4.64
CA VAL A 574 -20.32 16.09 5.23
C VAL A 574 -18.98 15.74 4.58
N TRP A 575 -18.02 15.29 5.38
CA TRP A 575 -16.75 14.70 4.93
C TRP A 575 -16.72 13.25 5.40
N ILE A 576 -16.66 12.32 4.44
CA ILE A 576 -16.41 10.92 4.74
C ILE A 576 -14.91 10.77 4.96
N THR A 577 -14.47 10.76 6.23
CA THR A 577 -13.05 10.80 6.58
C THR A 577 -12.41 9.41 6.66
N GLU A 578 -13.22 8.35 6.59
CA GLU A 578 -12.80 6.96 6.39
C GLU A 578 -13.91 6.19 5.64
N LEU A 579 -13.53 5.45 4.59
CA LEU A 579 -14.38 4.51 3.87
C LEU A 579 -13.51 3.38 3.30
N GLY A 580 -13.95 2.14 3.42
CA GLY A 580 -13.27 1.01 2.81
C GLY A 580 -14.07 -0.28 2.91
N TRP A 581 -13.56 -1.30 2.23
CA TRP A 581 -14.03 -2.68 2.31
C TRP A 581 -12.85 -3.60 2.63
N VAL A 582 -13.01 -4.43 3.65
CA VAL A 582 -12.01 -5.42 4.05
C VAL A 582 -11.99 -6.56 3.03
N LEU A 583 -10.80 -7.02 2.66
CA LEU A 583 -10.66 -8.18 1.81
C LEU A 583 -10.90 -9.49 2.56
N HIS A 584 -11.41 -10.49 1.85
CA HIS A 584 -11.33 -11.87 2.27
C HIS A 584 -9.86 -12.35 2.17
N THR A 585 -9.40 -13.12 3.17
CA THR A 585 -8.00 -13.59 3.24
C THR A 585 -7.92 -15.02 3.79
N SER A 586 -6.74 -15.61 3.71
CA SER A 586 -6.41 -16.90 4.35
C SER A 586 -6.28 -16.80 5.89
N TRP A 587 -6.18 -15.59 6.45
CA TRP A 587 -6.04 -15.34 7.88
C TRP A 587 -7.40 -15.26 8.57
N ASN A 588 -7.46 -15.73 9.83
CA ASN A 588 -8.64 -15.55 10.67
C ASN A 588 -8.72 -14.09 11.15
N LEU A 589 -9.62 -13.31 10.54
CA LEU A 589 -9.87 -11.90 10.90
C LEU A 589 -11.01 -11.74 11.91
N VAL A 590 -11.40 -12.83 12.58
CA VAL A 590 -12.47 -12.88 13.59
C VAL A 590 -13.79 -12.36 13.00
N GLU A 591 -14.32 -11.26 13.50
CA GLU A 591 -15.62 -10.72 13.09
C GLU A 591 -15.61 -10.15 11.65
N HIS A 592 -14.43 -9.80 11.13
CA HIS A 592 -14.28 -9.23 9.79
C HIS A 592 -14.32 -10.29 8.68
N GLU A 593 -14.13 -11.58 9.01
CA GLU A 593 -14.12 -12.67 8.02
C GLU A 593 -15.45 -12.77 7.27
N ALA A 594 -16.57 -12.60 7.98
CA ALA A 594 -17.92 -12.64 7.40
C ALA A 594 -18.25 -11.42 6.51
N SER A 595 -17.42 -10.38 6.54
CA SER A 595 -17.59 -9.13 5.79
C SER A 595 -16.55 -8.95 4.67
N GLY A 596 -15.69 -9.95 4.46
CA GLY A 596 -14.63 -9.91 3.46
C GLY A 596 -15.18 -9.89 2.02
N VAL A 597 -14.59 -9.05 1.17
CA VAL A 597 -14.87 -9.01 -0.27
C VAL A 597 -13.65 -9.46 -1.08
N SER A 598 -13.83 -9.82 -2.34
CA SER A 598 -12.71 -10.05 -3.27
C SER A 598 -12.01 -8.74 -3.65
N GLU A 599 -10.77 -8.80 -4.13
CA GLU A 599 -10.03 -7.63 -4.62
C GLU A 599 -10.78 -6.86 -5.72
N LEU A 600 -11.47 -7.58 -6.61
CA LEU A 600 -12.27 -6.98 -7.69
C LEU A 600 -13.53 -6.31 -7.15
N GLU A 601 -14.19 -6.90 -6.15
CA GLU A 601 -15.33 -6.28 -5.48
C GLU A 601 -14.89 -5.02 -4.73
N GLN A 602 -13.76 -5.06 -4.00
CA GLN A 602 -13.20 -3.87 -3.35
C GLN A 602 -12.97 -2.74 -4.37
N ALA A 603 -12.35 -3.05 -5.51
CA ALA A 603 -12.12 -2.07 -6.58
C ALA A 603 -13.44 -1.49 -7.13
N GLY A 604 -14.39 -2.35 -7.48
CA GLY A 604 -15.68 -1.94 -8.01
C GLY A 604 -16.58 -1.24 -6.99
N TYR A 605 -16.40 -1.49 -5.69
CA TYR A 605 -17.17 -0.84 -4.63
C TYR A 605 -16.63 0.55 -4.34
N LEU A 606 -15.31 0.72 -4.27
CA LEU A 606 -14.68 2.02 -4.06
C LEU A 606 -14.98 3.00 -5.20
N THR A 607 -14.86 2.58 -6.46
CA THR A 607 -15.14 3.44 -7.63
C THR A 607 -16.62 3.81 -7.73
N ARG A 608 -17.54 2.85 -7.52
CA ARG A 608 -19.00 3.12 -7.50
C ARG A 608 -19.41 3.99 -6.31
N ALA A 609 -18.77 3.83 -5.15
CA ALA A 609 -19.01 4.70 -4.00
C ALA A 609 -18.63 6.15 -4.32
N TYR A 610 -17.46 6.37 -4.93
CA TYR A 610 -17.06 7.70 -5.40
C TYR A 610 -18.10 8.28 -6.38
N GLU A 611 -18.51 7.52 -7.40
CA GLU A 611 -19.52 7.97 -8.38
C GLU A 611 -20.84 8.35 -7.71
N LYS A 612 -21.37 7.50 -6.83
CA LYS A 612 -22.58 7.78 -6.06
C LYS A 612 -22.44 9.06 -5.24
N ILE A 613 -21.36 9.20 -4.47
CA ILE A 613 -21.09 10.39 -3.65
C ILE A 613 -21.06 11.66 -4.52
N ARG A 614 -20.36 11.61 -5.67
CA ARG A 614 -20.18 12.77 -6.54
C ARG A 614 -21.44 13.17 -7.29
N THR A 615 -22.29 12.21 -7.64
CA THR A 615 -23.46 12.45 -8.49
C THR A 615 -24.75 12.66 -7.68
N GLU A 616 -24.92 11.96 -6.56
CA GLU A 616 -26.15 11.98 -5.77
C GLU A 616 -26.07 12.90 -4.56
N TRP A 617 -24.86 13.13 -4.00
CA TRP A 617 -24.68 13.83 -2.72
C TRP A 617 -23.80 15.08 -2.85
N PRO A 618 -24.29 16.17 -3.48
CA PRO A 618 -23.52 17.40 -3.64
C PRO A 618 -23.15 18.09 -2.31
N TRP A 619 -23.78 17.68 -1.21
CA TRP A 619 -23.52 18.10 0.17
C TRP A 619 -22.38 17.32 0.83
N VAL A 620 -21.87 16.25 0.21
CA VAL A 620 -20.61 15.60 0.59
C VAL A 620 -19.45 16.30 -0.13
N ARG A 621 -18.46 16.74 0.64
CA ARG A 621 -17.34 17.56 0.14
C ARG A 621 -15.96 16.98 0.42
N GLY A 622 -15.90 15.83 1.11
CA GLY A 622 -14.67 15.08 1.32
C GLY A 622 -14.92 13.57 1.35
N LEU A 623 -13.96 12.82 0.84
CA LEU A 623 -13.88 11.37 0.85
C LEU A 623 -12.43 10.95 1.09
N PHE A 624 -12.19 10.13 2.11
CA PHE A 624 -10.87 9.58 2.39
C PHE A 624 -10.96 8.07 2.50
N ILE A 625 -10.22 7.37 1.64
CA ILE A 625 -10.20 5.91 1.65
C ILE A 625 -9.36 5.44 2.84
N PHE A 626 -9.90 4.48 3.58
CA PHE A 626 -9.18 3.71 4.57
C PHE A 626 -8.86 2.36 3.92
N ASN A 627 -7.63 2.11 3.48
CA ASN A 627 -6.45 2.98 3.54
C ASN A 627 -5.49 2.73 2.35
N LEU A 628 -4.38 3.48 2.25
CA LEU A 628 -3.41 3.29 1.17
C LEU A 628 -2.57 2.03 1.38
N ASP A 629 -1.92 1.92 2.54
CA ASP A 629 -0.69 1.15 2.70
C ASP A 629 -0.54 0.46 4.08
N PHE A 630 -1.60 0.29 4.87
CA PHE A 630 -1.44 -0.34 6.19
C PHE A 630 -0.99 -1.81 6.08
N SER A 631 -1.13 -2.44 4.92
CA SER A 631 -0.54 -3.75 4.61
C SER A 631 0.99 -3.76 4.66
N VAL A 632 1.67 -2.62 4.47
CA VAL A 632 3.14 -2.56 4.36
C VAL A 632 3.82 -2.24 5.70
N VAL A 633 3.06 -1.90 6.74
CA VAL A 633 3.65 -1.53 8.03
C VAL A 633 3.97 -2.77 8.87
N PRO A 634 5.11 -2.76 9.59
CA PRO A 634 5.63 -3.95 10.27
C PRO A 634 4.96 -4.21 11.63
N TRP A 635 4.29 -3.23 12.24
CA TRP A 635 3.64 -3.41 13.56
C TRP A 635 2.21 -3.98 13.47
N TYR A 636 1.63 -4.06 12.28
CA TYR A 636 0.38 -4.79 12.06
C TYR A 636 0.70 -6.21 11.60
N THR A 637 0.30 -7.19 12.41
CA THR A 637 0.45 -8.60 12.05
C THR A 637 -0.50 -8.95 10.91
N ALA A 638 -0.22 -10.01 10.15
CA ALA A 638 -1.09 -10.41 9.04
C ALA A 638 -2.55 -10.70 9.44
N SER A 639 -2.81 -11.01 10.72
CA SER A 639 -4.16 -11.18 11.28
C SER A 639 -4.88 -9.87 11.63
N GLU A 640 -4.23 -8.71 11.51
CA GLU A 640 -4.81 -7.39 11.77
C GLU A 640 -5.74 -6.99 10.62
N PRO A 641 -7.06 -6.83 10.85
CA PRO A 641 -8.00 -6.48 9.80
C PRO A 641 -7.64 -5.19 9.03
N MET A 642 -7.03 -4.20 9.69
CA MET A 642 -6.69 -2.92 9.05
C MET A 642 -5.72 -3.07 7.85
N ARG A 643 -4.88 -4.11 7.81
CA ARG A 643 -4.02 -4.42 6.64
C ARG A 643 -4.83 -4.73 5.40
N TRP A 644 -6.02 -5.30 5.57
CA TRP A 644 -6.83 -5.84 4.49
C TRP A 644 -7.84 -4.86 3.92
N TYR A 645 -7.86 -3.64 4.46
CA TYR A 645 -8.49 -2.47 3.85
C TYR A 645 -7.55 -1.72 2.88
N ALA A 646 -6.24 -1.98 2.94
CA ALA A 646 -5.26 -1.30 2.11
C ALA A 646 -5.51 -1.55 0.61
N VAL A 647 -5.22 -0.57 -0.24
CA VAL A 647 -5.24 -0.72 -1.71
C VAL A 647 -3.86 -1.09 -2.29
N LEU A 648 -2.86 -1.23 -1.43
CA LEU A 648 -1.56 -1.81 -1.76
C LEU A 648 -1.38 -3.17 -1.08
N ASN A 649 -0.58 -4.02 -1.70
CA ASN A 649 -0.13 -5.28 -1.12
C ASN A 649 1.04 -5.07 -0.15
N PRO A 650 1.34 -6.03 0.77
CA PRO A 650 2.52 -6.01 1.63
C PRO A 650 3.85 -5.85 0.88
N ASP A 651 3.96 -6.46 -0.31
CA ASP A 651 5.11 -6.31 -1.23
C ASP A 651 5.13 -4.95 -1.97
N ARG A 652 4.16 -4.07 -1.68
CA ARG A 652 3.96 -2.72 -2.23
C ARG A 652 3.44 -2.68 -3.67
N THR A 653 3.08 -3.81 -4.25
CA THR A 653 2.43 -3.82 -5.56
C THR A 653 0.99 -3.29 -5.46
N PRO A 654 0.47 -2.64 -6.52
CA PRO A 654 -0.89 -2.10 -6.49
C PRO A 654 -1.94 -3.21 -6.58
N ARG A 655 -3.00 -3.08 -5.77
CA ARG A 655 -4.22 -3.92 -5.91
C ARG A 655 -5.12 -3.40 -7.02
N PRO A 656 -6.08 -4.21 -7.52
CA PRO A 656 -7.11 -3.74 -8.45
C PRO A 656 -7.83 -2.46 -8.00
N ALA A 657 -8.00 -2.25 -6.68
CA ALA A 657 -8.60 -1.03 -6.15
C ALA A 657 -7.79 0.25 -6.44
N TYR A 658 -6.45 0.18 -6.30
CA TYR A 658 -5.56 1.29 -6.65
C TYR A 658 -5.70 1.64 -8.13
N ILE A 659 -5.64 0.63 -8.99
CA ILE A 659 -5.70 0.76 -10.45
C ILE A 659 -7.07 1.30 -10.91
N GLY A 660 -8.15 0.81 -10.29
CA GLY A 660 -9.50 1.28 -10.54
C GLY A 660 -9.69 2.76 -10.21
N ILE A 661 -9.17 3.21 -9.07
CA ILE A 661 -9.18 4.62 -8.67
C ILE A 661 -8.33 5.45 -9.63
N ARG A 662 -7.11 5.01 -9.98
CA ARG A 662 -6.24 5.71 -10.95
C ARG A 662 -6.97 5.93 -12.27
N SER A 663 -7.58 4.88 -12.80
CA SER A 663 -8.30 4.91 -14.07
C SER A 663 -9.50 5.87 -14.02
N GLN A 664 -10.27 5.86 -12.93
CA GLN A 664 -11.39 6.77 -12.74
C GLN A 664 -10.94 8.25 -12.69
N MET A 665 -9.81 8.53 -12.02
CA MET A 665 -9.27 9.89 -11.89
C MET A 665 -8.57 10.40 -13.15
N MET A 666 -8.08 9.51 -14.01
CA MET A 666 -7.53 9.88 -15.32
C MET A 666 -8.63 10.17 -16.35
N ASN A 667 -9.72 9.40 -16.36
CA ASN A 667 -10.82 9.60 -17.30
C ASN A 667 -11.61 10.89 -17.04
N THR A 668 -11.74 11.30 -15.78
CA THR A 668 -12.44 12.55 -15.39
C THR A 668 -11.73 13.83 -15.84
N LEU A 669 -10.48 13.76 -16.29
CA LEU A 669 -9.76 14.89 -16.91
C LEU A 669 -10.01 15.03 -18.42
N GLY A 670 -10.60 14.01 -19.06
CA GLY A 670 -10.85 13.97 -20.51
C GLY A 670 -12.24 14.44 -20.93
N GLU A 671 -13.14 14.71 -19.98
CA GLU A 671 -14.45 15.34 -20.16
C GLU A 671 -14.39 16.83 -19.78
#